data_AF-A0A0J7L4L4-F1
#
_entry.id   AF-A0A0J7L4L4-F1
#
_cell.length_a   1.000
_cell.length_b   1.000
_cell.length_c   1.000
_cell.angle_alpha   90.00
_cell.angle_beta   90.00
_cell.angle_gamma   90.00
#
_symmetry.space_group_name_H-M   'P 1'
#
loop_
_entity.id
_entity.type
_entity.pdbx_description
1 polymer ?
#
loop_
_entity_poly.entity_id
_entity_poly.type
_entity_poly.pdbx_seq_one_letter_code
_entity_poly.pdbx_strand_id
1 'polypeptide(L)'
;MAPAVVGAARGWEVGSGHKYRLTNTLIFREAGSPKSGGDVGFRLTSELDVTAVWQDSNDPNSFLLKFKLLSPQLWIKSRRAPEPEGFVEHSSRVEQVAEKPFFVLWRYGDVEAIYLDSAENATSANLKRGLASVFQYRTLDDEVRQRDASGICDVVYVSAGENIIEKRKTACTYDTLPPPRRHPNPVFAVKLESYRNSTYVLTQSLLPERVTDHEAHMMTLASKLDIGTSVVSDRTLEQAPGILSASVVQADSAKHAVMILEPGYKESSIELQPESVTCPDAGCPTIEQTIEEYRDALVPSALGTAKSASAFLKLLPLIRNALPEDLHKILKTPRYRQMKMQLLDVFGSASTLPAHQAAMKILRQDEFGDETERYLWALSLSPTPNVDVTKDILRRSEETMQNDRVSETYALAAGAMARHYGSPAVIEKARVSLELGLDTCSGEECKLKFLRALRNLKSPAAIPTLLSHASSNDKAISVAAWRALAALPREAVTDELKAAAHKVFYQIGGPRRDSSARTLALDVIIESEPSEEILGNLVTYLSSNDLAYEVRKYLSQRLEQIAEKNERFAGYLKNIYATGDVVLETNEQRQAMFSLGLFAGGLGSFVSSQEDGAEADDEVATAGMEIDLLGVGVRPFVFFSGQSQLMGHVWSGTASERTPAFQALASLYNHNEYVPLGSGFVAEIDVQGASLVEMNAGVMVHGGTRVHSSFVQNFAGSVSLCMRLSQPVTTVKQQVYKIERIPGSRHRLRKTRRTKIHSPGS
;
A
#
# COMPACT_ATOMS: atom_id res chain seq x y z
N MET A 1 -15.13 14.30 57.32
CA MET A 1 -16.37 13.49 57.39
C MET A 1 -16.77 13.17 55.96
N ALA A 2 -17.20 11.94 55.65
CA ALA A 2 -17.63 11.58 54.30
C ALA A 2 -19.17 11.56 54.22
N PRO A 3 -19.78 12.11 53.16
CA PRO A 3 -21.17 11.82 52.81
C PRO A 3 -21.21 10.49 52.04
N ALA A 4 -21.53 9.39 52.72
CA ALA A 4 -21.88 8.15 52.04
C ALA A 4 -23.33 8.23 51.56
N VAL A 5 -23.55 8.40 50.25
CA VAL A 5 -24.87 8.29 49.63
C VAL A 5 -24.81 7.31 48.47
N VAL A 6 -25.50 6.19 48.69
CA VAL A 6 -25.88 5.11 47.77
C VAL A 6 -25.82 5.47 46.28
N GLY A 7 -25.00 4.74 45.52
CA GLY A 7 -25.10 4.72 44.06
C GLY A 7 -26.38 4.00 43.63
N ALA A 8 -27.39 4.77 43.23
CA ALA A 8 -28.62 4.29 42.59
C ALA A 8 -28.95 5.23 41.43
N ALA A 9 -29.11 4.70 40.21
CA ALA A 9 -29.30 5.53 39.03
C ALA A 9 -30.73 6.08 38.98
N ARG A 10 -30.95 7.30 39.50
CA ARG A 10 -32.14 8.11 39.22
C ARG A 10 -32.15 8.67 37.78
N GLY A 11 -31.80 7.82 36.80
CA GLY A 11 -31.75 8.15 35.38
C GLY A 11 -33.14 8.11 34.74
N TRP A 12 -33.62 6.90 34.46
CA TRP A 12 -34.88 6.66 33.76
C TRP A 12 -36.00 6.25 34.73
N GLU A 13 -37.22 6.71 34.48
CA GLU A 13 -38.43 6.27 35.19
C GLU A 13 -39.33 5.48 34.23
N VAL A 14 -39.81 4.30 34.64
CA VAL A 14 -40.56 3.40 33.75
C VAL A 14 -41.94 4.00 33.41
N GLY A 15 -42.30 3.96 32.13
CA GLY A 15 -43.52 4.61 31.63
C GLY A 15 -43.36 6.11 31.36
N SER A 16 -42.17 6.68 31.59
CA SER A 16 -41.81 8.04 31.18
C SER A 16 -40.82 8.05 30.00
N GLY A 17 -40.44 9.24 29.56
CA GLY A 17 -39.36 9.44 28.61
C GLY A 17 -39.11 10.91 28.28
N HIS A 18 -38.14 11.14 27.41
CA HIS A 18 -37.65 12.47 27.06
C HIS A 18 -37.59 12.65 25.55
N LYS A 19 -37.81 13.88 25.10
CA LYS A 19 -37.59 14.31 23.73
C LYS A 19 -36.18 14.86 23.56
N TYR A 20 -35.57 14.59 22.42
CA TYR A 20 -34.29 15.15 22.04
C TYR A 20 -34.32 15.72 20.62
N ARG A 21 -33.57 16.80 20.39
CA ARG A 21 -33.20 17.26 19.06
C ARG A 21 -31.81 16.72 18.73
N LEU A 22 -31.72 15.99 17.63
CA LEU A 22 -30.48 15.49 17.06
C LEU A 22 -30.03 16.40 15.91
N THR A 23 -28.75 16.73 15.87
CA THR A 23 -28.06 17.19 14.65
C THR A 23 -26.79 16.35 14.45
N ASN A 24 -26.54 15.92 13.21
CA ASN A 24 -25.35 15.14 12.84
C ASN A 24 -24.81 15.67 11.51
N THR A 25 -23.61 16.24 11.50
CA THR A 25 -23.00 16.91 10.35
C THR A 25 -21.75 16.16 9.92
N LEU A 26 -21.75 15.61 8.71
CA LEU A 26 -20.64 14.83 8.15
C LEU A 26 -19.94 15.61 7.03
N ILE A 27 -18.65 15.88 7.19
CA ILE A 27 -17.86 16.76 6.30
C ILE A 27 -16.60 16.04 5.78
N PHE A 28 -16.43 16.04 4.46
CA PHE A 28 -15.24 15.56 3.77
C PHE A 28 -14.39 16.71 3.22
N ARG A 29 -13.11 16.73 3.60
CA ARG A 29 -12.12 17.75 3.23
C ARG A 29 -10.78 17.12 2.81
N GLU A 30 -9.87 17.96 2.33
CA GLU A 30 -8.47 17.57 2.11
C GLU A 30 -7.70 17.67 3.43
N ALA A 31 -6.61 16.92 3.57
CA ALA A 31 -5.72 17.06 4.71
C ALA A 31 -4.91 18.38 4.65
N GLY A 32 -4.49 18.85 5.84
CA GLY A 32 -3.76 20.09 6.05
C GLY A 32 -4.65 21.34 6.10
N SER A 33 -4.03 22.51 5.94
CA SER A 33 -4.70 23.82 6.04
C SER A 33 -5.88 23.98 5.05
N PRO A 34 -6.93 24.75 5.39
CA PRO A 34 -8.10 24.97 4.52
C PRO A 34 -7.74 25.55 3.15
N LYS A 35 -7.62 24.68 2.14
CA LYS A 35 -7.38 25.05 0.73
C LYS A 35 -8.67 25.54 0.08
N SER A 36 -8.57 26.51 -0.83
CA SER A 36 -9.68 27.20 -1.54
C SER A 36 -10.63 26.33 -2.40
N GLY A 37 -10.49 24.99 -2.36
CA GLY A 37 -11.45 24.07 -2.98
C GLY A 37 -12.73 23.85 -2.17
N GLY A 38 -12.77 24.30 -0.90
CA GLY A 38 -13.88 24.04 0.02
C GLY A 38 -14.08 22.56 0.36
N ASP A 39 -15.11 22.26 1.12
CA ASP A 39 -15.51 20.92 1.58
C ASP A 39 -16.73 20.37 0.82
N VAL A 40 -17.16 19.15 1.10
CA VAL A 40 -18.50 18.62 0.74
C VAL A 40 -19.06 17.82 1.92
N GLY A 41 -20.37 17.68 2.02
CA GLY A 41 -20.96 17.01 3.19
C GLY A 41 -22.45 17.27 3.33
N PHE A 42 -23.06 16.60 4.29
CA PHE A 42 -24.47 16.75 4.61
C PHE A 42 -24.65 16.96 6.12
N ARG A 43 -25.79 17.53 6.50
CA ARG A 43 -26.27 17.58 7.87
C ARG A 43 -27.62 16.85 7.93
N LEU A 44 -27.79 16.01 8.94
CA LEU A 44 -29.04 15.33 9.26
C LEU A 44 -29.55 15.88 10.59
N THR A 45 -30.78 16.38 10.61
CA THR A 45 -31.47 16.79 11.84
C THR A 45 -32.66 15.88 12.08
N SER A 46 -33.02 15.60 13.33
CA SER A 46 -34.24 14.85 13.67
C SER A 46 -34.72 15.21 15.07
N GLU A 47 -36.00 14.94 15.35
CA GLU A 47 -36.45 14.72 16.73
C GLU A 47 -36.27 13.24 17.08
N LEU A 48 -36.04 12.94 18.35
CA LEU A 48 -35.84 11.59 18.88
C LEU A 48 -36.59 11.46 20.21
N ASP A 49 -37.65 10.66 20.21
CA ASP A 49 -38.36 10.26 21.42
C ASP A 49 -37.65 9.04 22.03
N VAL A 50 -37.34 9.08 23.33
CA VAL A 50 -36.76 7.95 24.08
C VAL A 50 -37.58 7.70 25.34
N THR A 51 -38.17 6.50 25.47
CA THR A 51 -39.04 6.13 26.60
C THR A 51 -38.62 4.81 27.25
N ALA A 52 -38.75 4.71 28.58
CA ALA A 52 -38.50 3.46 29.30
C ALA A 52 -39.78 2.61 29.32
N VAL A 53 -39.78 1.48 28.59
CA VAL A 53 -40.99 0.65 28.40
C VAL A 53 -41.03 -0.60 29.30
N TRP A 54 -39.89 -1.01 29.85
CA TRP A 54 -39.75 -2.12 30.80
C TRP A 54 -38.51 -1.90 31.67
N GLN A 55 -38.48 -2.50 32.85
CA GLN A 55 -37.38 -2.51 33.81
C GLN A 55 -37.27 -3.92 34.40
N ASP A 56 -36.06 -4.38 34.72
CA ASP A 56 -35.86 -5.68 35.33
C ASP A 56 -36.36 -5.69 36.78
N SER A 57 -37.14 -6.69 37.16
CA SER A 57 -37.61 -6.88 38.54
C SER A 57 -36.49 -7.28 39.51
N ASN A 58 -35.34 -7.71 39.00
CA ASN A 58 -34.18 -8.17 39.76
C ASN A 58 -33.03 -7.14 39.80
N ASP A 59 -32.98 -6.20 38.85
CA ASP A 59 -31.97 -5.13 38.79
C ASP A 59 -32.63 -3.78 38.43
N PRO A 60 -32.84 -2.88 39.42
CA PRO A 60 -33.57 -1.63 39.20
C PRO A 60 -32.83 -0.63 38.31
N ASN A 61 -31.60 -0.92 37.88
CA ASN A 61 -30.83 -0.06 36.97
C ASN A 61 -30.79 -0.62 35.53
N SER A 62 -31.47 -1.75 35.26
CA SER A 62 -31.65 -2.35 33.93
C SER A 62 -32.99 -1.91 33.31
N PHE A 63 -32.94 -1.24 32.17
CA PHE A 63 -34.11 -0.71 31.47
C PHE A 63 -34.14 -1.13 30.00
N LEU A 64 -35.33 -1.42 29.47
CA LEU A 64 -35.57 -1.47 28.03
C LEU A 64 -36.06 -0.09 27.57
N LEU A 65 -35.21 0.61 26.82
CA LEU A 65 -35.51 1.92 26.24
C LEU A 65 -36.03 1.75 24.82
N LYS A 66 -37.23 2.27 24.51
CA LYS A 66 -37.77 2.40 23.15
C LYS A 66 -37.34 3.73 22.57
N PHE A 67 -36.64 3.67 21.44
CA PHE A 67 -36.22 4.83 20.66
C PHE A 67 -37.12 4.97 19.43
N LYS A 68 -37.63 6.17 19.18
CA LYS A 68 -38.39 6.51 17.98
C LYS A 68 -37.85 7.79 17.35
N LEU A 69 -37.23 7.64 16.19
CA LEU A 69 -36.80 8.76 15.37
C LEU A 69 -38.02 9.44 14.74
N LEU A 70 -38.05 10.77 14.70
CA LEU A 70 -39.17 11.58 14.22
C LEU A 70 -38.67 12.71 13.32
N SER A 71 -39.41 12.97 12.25
CA SER A 71 -39.18 14.07 11.30
C SER A 71 -37.70 14.24 10.88
N PRO A 72 -37.01 13.18 10.42
CA PRO A 72 -35.63 13.32 9.98
C PRO A 72 -35.57 14.17 8.71
N GLN A 73 -34.71 15.18 8.71
CA GLN A 73 -34.55 16.13 7.61
C GLN A 73 -33.09 16.20 7.19
N LEU A 74 -32.86 16.03 5.88
CA LEU A 74 -31.54 16.10 5.26
C LEU A 74 -31.24 17.52 4.77
N TRP A 75 -30.00 17.96 4.95
CA TRP A 75 -29.50 19.27 4.59
C TRP A 75 -28.20 19.14 3.78
N ILE A 76 -28.08 19.91 2.70
CA ILE A 76 -27.01 19.84 1.70
C ILE A 76 -26.18 21.12 1.66
N LYS A 77 -24.91 21.04 1.25
CA LYS A 77 -24.11 22.27 1.06
C LYS A 77 -24.52 23.02 -0.21
N SER A 78 -24.85 24.30 -0.07
CA SER A 78 -25.38 25.14 -1.14
C SER A 78 -24.72 26.52 -1.18
N ARG A 79 -24.41 27.00 -2.39
CA ARG A 79 -23.86 28.35 -2.63
C ARG A 79 -24.88 29.48 -2.36
N ARG A 80 -26.10 29.15 -1.94
CA ARG A 80 -27.17 30.12 -1.62
C ARG A 80 -27.37 30.33 -0.12
N ALA A 81 -26.79 29.47 0.73
CA ALA A 81 -26.78 29.67 2.18
C ALA A 81 -25.57 30.53 2.59
N PRO A 82 -25.69 31.32 3.67
CA PRO A 82 -24.57 32.09 4.19
C PRO A 82 -23.45 31.18 4.73
N GLU A 83 -22.21 31.60 4.50
CA GLU A 83 -21.03 31.05 5.20
C GLU A 83 -21.03 31.54 6.67
N PRO A 84 -20.48 30.76 7.63
CA PRO A 84 -19.62 29.59 7.43
C PRO A 84 -20.36 28.26 7.19
N GLU A 85 -21.63 28.12 7.59
CA GLU A 85 -22.27 26.80 7.62
C GLU A 85 -22.76 26.31 6.25
N GLY A 86 -23.39 27.17 5.45
CA GLY A 86 -23.68 26.90 4.05
C GLY A 86 -24.67 25.75 3.74
N PHE A 87 -25.46 25.30 4.72
CA PHE A 87 -26.44 24.22 4.55
C PHE A 87 -27.84 24.74 4.17
N VAL A 88 -28.57 23.98 3.33
CA VAL A 88 -30.01 24.19 3.03
C VAL A 88 -30.77 22.88 3.08
N GLU A 89 -32.05 22.95 3.40
CA GLU A 89 -33.00 21.84 3.42
C GLU A 89 -33.13 21.15 2.05
N HIS A 90 -33.25 19.83 2.02
CA HIS A 90 -33.43 19.07 0.78
C HIS A 90 -34.28 17.81 1.00
N SER A 91 -35.35 17.64 0.22
CA SER A 91 -36.22 16.46 0.25
C SER A 91 -35.47 15.17 -0.12
N SER A 92 -35.77 14.05 0.54
CA SER A 92 -34.97 12.83 0.38
C SER A 92 -35.82 11.56 0.47
N ARG A 93 -35.25 10.50 1.07
CA ARG A 93 -35.96 9.30 1.54
C ARG A 93 -35.56 8.96 2.98
N VAL A 94 -34.92 9.88 3.70
CA VAL A 94 -34.44 9.66 5.08
C VAL A 94 -35.60 9.46 6.07
N GLU A 95 -36.80 9.86 5.68
CA GLU A 95 -38.07 9.61 6.36
C GLU A 95 -38.33 8.09 6.51
N GLN A 96 -37.85 7.27 5.56
CA GLN A 96 -37.93 5.80 5.62
C GLN A 96 -37.02 5.19 6.70
N VAL A 97 -35.96 5.89 7.11
CA VAL A 97 -35.06 5.47 8.21
C VAL A 97 -35.72 5.67 9.59
N ALA A 98 -36.72 6.56 9.67
CA ALA A 98 -37.51 6.80 10.88
C ALA A 98 -38.83 6.00 10.95
N GLU A 99 -39.18 5.23 9.92
CA GLU A 99 -40.47 4.52 9.83
C GLU A 99 -40.70 3.56 11.02
N LYS A 100 -39.63 2.95 11.53
CA LYS A 100 -39.67 1.92 12.57
C LYS A 100 -38.82 2.31 13.79
N PRO A 101 -39.30 2.08 15.03
CA PRO A 101 -38.51 2.30 16.24
C PRO A 101 -37.31 1.33 16.34
N PHE A 102 -36.62 1.39 17.47
CA PHE A 102 -35.72 0.33 17.94
C PHE A 102 -35.73 0.27 19.47
N PHE A 103 -35.19 -0.81 20.03
CA PHE A 103 -35.06 -0.95 21.48
C PHE A 103 -33.62 -1.17 21.89
N VAL A 104 -33.27 -0.68 23.08
CA VAL A 104 -31.93 -0.82 23.66
C VAL A 104 -32.10 -1.34 25.08
N LEU A 105 -31.42 -2.43 25.42
CA LEU A 105 -31.23 -2.83 26.81
C LEU A 105 -30.08 -2.00 27.38
N TRP A 106 -30.42 -1.07 28.26
CA TRP A 106 -29.52 -0.11 28.87
C TRP A 106 -29.38 -0.42 30.36
N ARG A 107 -28.16 -0.39 30.88
CA ARG A 107 -27.86 -0.82 32.25
C ARG A 107 -26.63 -0.11 32.82
N TYR A 108 -26.79 0.58 33.95
CA TYR A 108 -25.71 1.36 34.62
C TYR A 108 -24.90 2.28 33.69
N GLY A 109 -25.50 2.81 32.61
CA GLY A 109 -24.79 3.64 31.62
C GLY A 109 -24.21 2.89 30.41
N ASP A 110 -24.26 1.55 30.39
CA ASP A 110 -23.83 0.73 29.27
C ASP A 110 -25.01 0.18 28.45
N VAL A 111 -24.73 -0.13 27.17
CA VAL A 111 -25.68 -0.79 26.27
C VAL A 111 -25.33 -2.27 26.17
N GLU A 112 -26.16 -3.14 26.75
CA GLU A 112 -25.95 -4.60 26.71
C GLU A 112 -26.44 -5.22 25.41
N ALA A 113 -27.54 -4.72 24.83
CA ALA A 113 -28.12 -5.23 23.59
C ALA A 113 -28.94 -4.17 22.83
N ILE A 114 -28.99 -4.29 21.49
CA ILE A 114 -29.89 -3.52 20.62
C ILE A 114 -30.81 -4.47 19.85
N TYR A 115 -32.10 -4.11 19.74
CA TYR A 115 -33.12 -4.88 19.03
C TYR A 115 -33.65 -4.10 17.84
N LEU A 116 -33.59 -4.71 16.65
CA LEU A 116 -33.92 -4.12 15.35
C LEU A 116 -34.86 -5.04 14.56
N ASP A 117 -35.58 -4.49 13.59
CA ASP A 117 -36.43 -5.31 12.69
C ASP A 117 -35.54 -6.19 11.80
N SER A 118 -35.88 -7.49 11.72
CA SER A 118 -35.21 -8.46 10.84
C SER A 118 -35.21 -8.06 9.35
N ALA A 119 -36.13 -7.19 8.92
CA ALA A 119 -36.26 -6.72 7.54
C ALA A 119 -35.60 -5.34 7.28
N GLU A 120 -34.90 -4.76 8.27
CA GLU A 120 -34.28 -3.43 8.14
C GLU A 120 -32.95 -3.47 7.36
N ASN A 121 -32.70 -2.44 6.54
CA ASN A 121 -31.47 -2.36 5.75
C ASN A 121 -30.25 -1.91 6.58
N ALA A 122 -29.04 -2.22 6.09
CA ALA A 122 -27.79 -1.98 6.81
C ALA A 122 -27.59 -0.50 7.21
N THR A 123 -27.84 0.45 6.29
CA THR A 123 -27.70 1.90 6.54
C THR A 123 -28.63 2.41 7.63
N SER A 124 -29.90 1.97 7.62
CA SER A 124 -30.91 2.35 8.62
C SER A 124 -30.56 1.77 10.00
N ALA A 125 -30.20 0.49 10.04
CA ALA A 125 -29.70 -0.18 11.24
C ALA A 125 -28.40 0.46 11.78
N ASN A 126 -27.49 0.89 10.90
CA ASN A 126 -26.24 1.55 11.27
C ASN A 126 -26.48 2.93 11.90
N LEU A 127 -27.40 3.73 11.38
CA LEU A 127 -27.78 4.99 12.04
C LEU A 127 -28.33 4.72 13.44
N LYS A 128 -29.24 3.75 13.60
CA LYS A 128 -29.82 3.37 14.90
C LYS A 128 -28.77 2.87 15.91
N ARG A 129 -27.78 2.09 15.46
CA ARG A 129 -26.59 1.72 16.27
C ARG A 129 -25.78 2.95 16.73
N GLY A 130 -25.54 3.89 15.82
CA GLY A 130 -24.89 5.16 16.14
C GLY A 130 -25.67 5.98 17.17
N LEU A 131 -27.00 6.00 17.09
CA LEU A 131 -27.87 6.66 18.07
C LEU A 131 -27.84 5.97 19.45
N ALA A 132 -27.95 4.65 19.51
CA ALA A 132 -27.83 3.88 20.76
C ALA A 132 -26.49 4.17 21.47
N SER A 133 -25.40 4.27 20.69
CA SER A 133 -24.05 4.55 21.17
C SER A 133 -23.88 5.92 21.84
N VAL A 134 -24.79 6.88 21.62
CA VAL A 134 -24.79 8.17 22.37
C VAL A 134 -25.20 7.96 23.82
N PHE A 135 -26.12 7.04 24.08
CA PHE A 135 -26.65 6.80 25.42
C PHE A 135 -25.77 5.86 26.25
N GLN A 136 -24.57 5.53 25.76
CA GLN A 136 -23.55 4.78 26.48
C GLN A 136 -22.53 5.75 27.12
N TYR A 137 -22.72 6.08 28.39
CA TYR A 137 -21.92 7.04 29.15
C TYR A 137 -21.85 6.64 30.63
N ARG A 138 -20.76 7.02 31.31
CA ARG A 138 -20.60 6.86 32.77
C ARG A 138 -20.63 8.24 33.45
N THR A 139 -20.99 8.26 34.72
CA THR A 139 -21.18 9.49 35.53
C THR A 139 -20.04 9.74 36.51
N LEU A 140 -18.96 8.96 36.42
CA LEU A 140 -17.78 8.98 37.27
C LEU A 140 -16.54 8.77 36.38
N ASP A 141 -15.38 9.21 36.87
CA ASP A 141 -14.08 9.00 36.24
C ASP A 141 -13.75 7.50 36.18
N ASP A 142 -13.40 7.00 34.99
CA ASP A 142 -13.28 5.57 34.73
C ASP A 142 -12.45 5.29 33.47
N GLU A 143 -11.73 4.16 33.45
CA GLU A 143 -11.00 3.65 32.28
C GLU A 143 -11.48 2.24 31.94
N VAL A 144 -12.26 2.12 30.87
CA VAL A 144 -13.02 0.91 30.54
C VAL A 144 -12.97 0.59 29.05
N ARG A 145 -12.84 -0.71 28.72
CA ARG A 145 -12.93 -1.19 27.34
C ARG A 145 -14.40 -1.47 26.97
N GLN A 146 -15.02 -0.56 26.22
CA GLN A 146 -16.44 -0.61 25.84
C GLN A 146 -16.62 -1.02 24.37
N ARG A 147 -17.76 -1.63 24.05
CA ARG A 147 -18.20 -1.95 22.68
C ARG A 147 -19.37 -1.05 22.31
N ASP A 148 -19.21 -0.27 21.23
CA ASP A 148 -20.27 0.56 20.66
C ASP A 148 -20.21 0.55 19.11
N ALA A 149 -20.91 1.46 18.42
CA ALA A 149 -20.88 1.54 16.95
C ALA A 149 -19.46 1.62 16.35
N SER A 150 -18.51 2.26 17.06
CA SER A 150 -17.10 2.37 16.63
C SER A 150 -16.28 1.07 16.75
N GLY A 151 -16.89 -0.03 17.22
CA GLY A 151 -16.19 -1.27 17.59
C GLY A 151 -15.96 -1.39 19.09
N ILE A 152 -15.02 -2.24 19.49
CA ILE A 152 -14.47 -2.31 20.84
C ILE A 152 -13.36 -1.25 20.96
N CYS A 153 -13.55 -0.23 21.81
CA CYS A 153 -12.57 0.82 22.07
C CYS A 153 -12.10 0.81 23.53
N ASP A 154 -10.87 1.26 23.78
CA ASP A 154 -10.45 1.69 25.12
C ASP A 154 -10.99 3.10 25.36
N VAL A 155 -11.76 3.30 26.44
CA VAL A 155 -12.51 4.53 26.71
C VAL A 155 -12.12 5.10 28.07
N VAL A 156 -11.85 6.40 28.10
CA VAL A 156 -11.57 7.17 29.33
C VAL A 156 -12.72 8.16 29.55
N TYR A 157 -13.27 8.17 30.76
CA TYR A 157 -14.24 9.15 31.25
C TYR A 157 -13.56 10.08 32.28
N VAL A 158 -13.78 11.39 32.17
CA VAL A 158 -13.22 12.41 33.08
C VAL A 158 -14.26 13.47 33.41
N SER A 159 -14.44 13.78 34.70
CA SER A 159 -15.34 14.81 35.18
C SER A 159 -14.71 16.21 35.05
N ALA A 160 -15.18 16.98 34.07
CA ALA A 160 -14.72 18.35 33.80
C ALA A 160 -15.49 19.43 34.59
N GLY A 161 -16.57 19.06 35.29
CA GLY A 161 -17.38 19.95 36.13
C GLY A 161 -18.54 19.20 36.80
N GLU A 162 -19.32 19.89 37.64
CA GLU A 162 -20.33 19.26 38.54
C GLU A 162 -21.35 18.34 37.83
N ASN A 163 -21.67 18.61 36.56
CA ASN A 163 -22.48 17.74 35.70
C ASN A 163 -21.88 17.58 34.30
N ILE A 164 -20.55 17.67 34.14
CA ILE A 164 -19.88 17.62 32.82
C ILE A 164 -18.88 16.46 32.79
N ILE A 165 -19.11 15.50 31.89
CA ILE A 165 -18.23 14.34 31.67
C ILE A 165 -17.66 14.40 30.25
N GLU A 166 -16.34 14.33 30.12
CA GLU A 166 -15.65 14.09 28.85
C GLU A 166 -15.39 12.59 28.65
N LYS A 167 -15.72 12.08 27.47
CA LYS A 167 -15.50 10.70 27.00
C LYS A 167 -14.50 10.73 25.84
N ARG A 168 -13.36 10.08 26.00
CA ARG A 168 -12.34 9.92 24.93
C ARG A 168 -12.21 8.45 24.54
N LYS A 169 -12.31 8.13 23.24
CA LYS A 169 -12.09 6.77 22.72
C LYS A 169 -10.73 6.65 22.02
N THR A 170 -10.00 5.58 22.31
CA THR A 170 -8.73 5.20 21.66
C THR A 170 -8.71 3.71 21.30
N ALA A 171 -7.74 3.30 20.48
CA ALA A 171 -7.46 1.89 20.16
C ALA A 171 -8.66 1.04 19.70
N CYS A 172 -9.63 1.66 19.01
CA CYS A 172 -10.84 0.99 18.53
C CYS A 172 -10.54 -0.12 17.51
N THR A 173 -11.09 -1.31 17.76
CA THR A 173 -10.99 -2.53 16.93
C THR A 173 -12.38 -3.09 16.63
N TYR A 174 -12.61 -3.57 15.40
CA TYR A 174 -13.90 -4.05 14.92
C TYR A 174 -13.71 -5.27 14.01
N ASP A 175 -14.60 -6.26 14.13
CA ASP A 175 -14.53 -7.53 13.36
C ASP A 175 -15.64 -7.63 12.30
N THR A 176 -16.59 -6.70 12.29
CA THR A 176 -17.79 -6.74 11.43
C THR A 176 -17.59 -6.17 10.04
N LEU A 177 -16.65 -5.23 9.88
CA LEU A 177 -16.31 -4.61 8.59
C LEU A 177 -15.12 -5.33 7.95
N PRO A 178 -14.94 -5.25 6.61
CA PRO A 178 -13.82 -5.92 5.94
C PRO A 178 -12.46 -5.47 6.49
N PRO A 179 -11.52 -6.40 6.72
CA PRO A 179 -10.24 -6.09 7.35
C PRO A 179 -9.39 -5.16 6.45
N PRO A 180 -8.61 -4.26 7.04
CA PRO A 180 -7.88 -3.23 6.30
C PRO A 180 -6.80 -3.84 5.40
N ARG A 181 -6.88 -3.54 4.11
CA ARG A 181 -5.79 -3.79 3.16
C ARG A 181 -4.74 -2.71 3.36
N ARG A 182 -3.50 -3.10 3.63
CA ARG A 182 -2.36 -2.19 3.87
C ARG A 182 -1.14 -2.70 3.12
N HIS A 183 -0.28 -1.78 2.67
CA HIS A 183 0.95 -2.13 1.97
C HIS A 183 2.03 -2.57 2.98
N PRO A 184 2.76 -3.68 2.77
CA PRO A 184 3.71 -4.19 3.77
C PRO A 184 4.98 -3.32 3.93
N ASN A 185 5.46 -2.68 2.86
CA ASN A 185 6.55 -1.71 2.95
C ASN A 185 6.05 -0.35 3.51
N PRO A 186 6.64 0.19 4.60
CA PRO A 186 6.25 1.48 5.19
C PRO A 186 6.35 2.70 4.27
N VAL A 187 7.23 2.69 3.26
CA VAL A 187 7.39 3.80 2.29
C VAL A 187 6.10 4.04 1.49
N PHE A 188 5.33 2.98 1.21
CA PHE A 188 4.02 3.07 0.55
C PHE A 188 2.85 2.93 1.52
N ALA A 189 3.11 2.97 2.83
CA ALA A 189 2.06 2.91 3.83
C ALA A 189 1.22 4.20 3.83
N VAL A 190 0.03 4.04 4.40
CA VAL A 190 -0.93 5.11 4.57
C VAL A 190 -1.11 5.31 6.08
N LYS A 191 -0.95 6.56 6.54
CA LYS A 191 -1.13 6.95 7.93
C LYS A 191 -2.57 7.38 8.13
N LEU A 192 -3.25 6.76 9.10
CA LEU A 192 -4.61 7.09 9.52
C LEU A 192 -4.57 7.57 10.98
N GLU A 193 -4.70 8.87 11.17
CA GLU A 193 -4.85 9.49 12.48
C GLU A 193 -6.35 9.59 12.82
N SER A 194 -6.70 9.33 14.09
CA SER A 194 -8.10 9.21 14.54
C SER A 194 -8.30 9.89 15.89
N TYR A 195 -9.33 10.72 15.99
CA TYR A 195 -9.72 11.48 17.18
C TYR A 195 -11.21 11.28 17.44
N ARG A 196 -11.60 11.00 18.69
CA ARG A 196 -12.96 10.63 19.09
C ARG A 196 -13.23 11.12 20.52
N ASN A 197 -13.77 12.33 20.62
CA ASN A 197 -14.10 12.95 21.91
C ASN A 197 -15.56 13.37 21.95
N SER A 198 -16.25 13.01 23.02
CA SER A 198 -17.64 13.41 23.30
C SER A 198 -17.71 14.09 24.66
N THR A 199 -18.40 15.22 24.76
CA THR A 199 -18.68 15.91 26.03
C THR A 199 -20.17 15.78 26.35
N TYR A 200 -20.47 15.32 27.56
CA TYR A 200 -21.81 15.14 28.11
C TYR A 200 -22.06 16.19 29.18
N VAL A 201 -23.11 16.99 29.02
CA VAL A 201 -23.71 17.79 30.09
C VAL A 201 -24.94 17.04 30.58
N LEU A 202 -24.99 16.78 31.88
CA LEU A 202 -26.05 15.96 32.51
C LEU A 202 -27.05 16.82 33.28
N THR A 203 -28.29 16.35 33.34
CA THR A 203 -29.33 16.89 34.23
C THR A 203 -29.05 16.54 35.69
N GLN A 204 -29.81 17.11 36.62
CA GLN A 204 -29.84 16.67 38.02
C GLN A 204 -30.31 15.20 38.21
N SER A 205 -30.93 14.60 37.18
CA SER A 205 -31.27 13.18 37.10
C SER A 205 -30.19 12.35 36.38
N LEU A 206 -28.99 12.90 36.17
CA LEU A 206 -27.86 12.24 35.49
C LEU A 206 -28.18 11.73 34.06
N LEU A 207 -29.24 12.23 33.45
CA LEU A 207 -29.56 12.00 32.03
C LEU A 207 -28.82 13.02 31.16
N PRO A 208 -28.52 12.73 29.88
CA PRO A 208 -27.91 13.72 29.00
C PRO A 208 -28.86 14.89 28.76
N GLU A 209 -28.53 16.09 29.25
CA GLU A 209 -29.18 17.33 28.84
C GLU A 209 -28.67 17.75 27.46
N ARG A 210 -27.35 17.64 27.27
CA ARG A 210 -26.66 17.94 26.01
C ARG A 210 -25.47 17.01 25.81
N VAL A 211 -25.34 16.47 24.61
CA VAL A 211 -24.13 15.76 24.17
C VAL A 211 -23.56 16.46 22.95
N THR A 212 -22.25 16.72 22.96
CA THR A 212 -21.51 17.24 21.81
C THR A 212 -20.38 16.29 21.48
N ASP A 213 -20.36 15.75 20.27
CA ASP A 213 -19.55 14.61 19.88
C ASP A 213 -18.77 14.93 18.60
N HIS A 214 -17.44 14.93 18.71
CA HIS A 214 -16.50 15.32 17.65
C HIS A 214 -15.58 14.15 17.30
N GLU A 215 -15.81 13.59 16.12
CA GLU A 215 -15.04 12.48 15.56
C GLU A 215 -14.33 12.94 14.28
N ALA A 216 -13.02 12.77 14.22
CA ALA A 216 -12.20 13.21 13.10
C ALA A 216 -11.17 12.15 12.71
N HIS A 217 -11.12 11.84 11.41
CA HIS A 217 -10.13 10.92 10.85
C HIS A 217 -9.35 11.65 9.76
N MET A 218 -8.02 11.49 9.77
CA MET A 218 -7.11 12.12 8.81
C MET A 218 -6.26 11.08 8.08
N MET A 219 -6.57 10.95 6.80
CA MET A 219 -5.87 10.23 5.73
C MET A 219 -4.57 10.90 5.25
N THR A 220 -3.33 10.37 5.43
CA THR A 220 -2.14 10.87 4.68
C THR A 220 -1.24 9.76 4.11
N LEU A 221 -0.51 10.05 3.03
CA LEU A 221 0.51 9.13 2.46
C LEU A 221 1.83 9.27 3.22
N ALA A 222 2.44 8.16 3.67
CA ALA A 222 3.69 8.20 4.44
C ALA A 222 4.86 8.86 3.67
N SER A 223 4.94 8.60 2.36
CA SER A 223 5.91 9.22 1.44
C SER A 223 5.62 10.66 1.06
N LYS A 224 4.39 11.15 1.29
CA LYS A 224 3.93 12.46 0.78
C LYS A 224 2.76 13.04 1.58
N LEU A 225 3.10 13.68 2.70
CA LEU A 225 2.15 14.18 3.70
C LEU A 225 1.22 15.32 3.21
N ASP A 226 1.54 16.04 2.11
CA ASP A 226 0.64 17.05 1.52
C ASP A 226 -0.53 16.44 0.72
N ILE A 227 -0.49 15.12 0.47
CA ILE A 227 -1.57 14.36 -0.15
C ILE A 227 -2.32 13.58 0.93
N GLY A 228 -3.58 13.95 1.11
CA GLY A 228 -4.44 13.35 2.11
C GLY A 228 -5.88 13.87 2.08
N THR A 229 -6.76 13.20 2.81
CA THR A 229 -8.16 13.59 3.03
C THR A 229 -8.48 13.55 4.52
N SER A 230 -9.60 14.16 4.91
CA SER A 230 -10.15 13.99 6.25
C SER A 230 -11.67 13.94 6.19
N VAL A 231 -12.24 13.04 6.98
CA VAL A 231 -13.67 13.00 7.30
C VAL A 231 -13.84 13.44 8.76
N VAL A 232 -14.81 14.32 9.00
CA VAL A 232 -15.18 14.78 10.35
C VAL A 232 -16.69 14.65 10.52
N SER A 233 -17.10 14.10 11.66
CA SER A 233 -18.48 13.97 12.09
C SER A 233 -18.69 14.81 13.35
N ASP A 234 -19.49 15.86 13.21
CA ASP A 234 -19.88 16.77 14.30
C ASP A 234 -21.34 16.48 14.67
N ARG A 235 -21.57 15.88 15.83
CA ARG A 235 -22.91 15.48 16.30
C ARG A 235 -23.29 16.20 17.59
N THR A 236 -24.53 16.67 17.66
CA THR A 236 -25.13 17.23 18.87
C THR A 236 -26.47 16.56 19.18
N LEU A 237 -26.69 16.27 20.46
CA LEU A 237 -27.97 15.85 21.01
C LEU A 237 -28.35 16.87 22.08
N GLU A 238 -29.54 17.44 22.02
CA GLU A 238 -30.04 18.44 22.98
C GLU A 238 -31.43 18.05 23.47
N GLN A 239 -31.64 18.00 24.80
CA GLN A 239 -32.94 17.67 25.37
C GLN A 239 -33.96 18.78 25.04
N ALA A 240 -35.13 18.36 24.55
CA ALA A 240 -36.23 19.25 24.21
C ALA A 240 -37.29 19.26 25.34
N PRO A 241 -37.97 20.40 25.58
CA PRO A 241 -38.95 20.49 26.66
C PRO A 241 -40.17 19.61 26.39
N GLY A 242 -40.50 18.75 27.36
CA GLY A 242 -41.66 17.86 27.34
C GLY A 242 -41.30 16.44 27.76
N ILE A 243 -41.98 15.94 28.79
CA ILE A 243 -41.90 14.54 29.22
C ILE A 243 -42.87 13.72 28.38
N LEU A 244 -42.43 12.55 27.94
CA LEU A 244 -43.23 11.55 27.22
C LEU A 244 -43.87 10.59 28.22
N SER A 245 -45.05 10.07 27.89
CA SER A 245 -45.67 8.94 28.59
C SER A 245 -45.67 7.69 27.69
N ALA A 246 -45.40 6.53 28.28
CA ALA A 246 -45.33 5.25 27.59
C ALA A 246 -46.08 4.15 28.34
N SER A 247 -46.63 3.18 27.59
CA SER A 247 -47.23 1.97 28.15
C SER A 247 -46.15 1.04 28.70
N VAL A 248 -46.15 0.81 30.01
CA VAL A 248 -45.24 -0.16 30.66
C VAL A 248 -45.66 -1.57 30.30
N VAL A 249 -44.69 -2.40 29.88
CA VAL A 249 -44.89 -3.83 29.59
C VAL A 249 -44.51 -4.66 30.81
N GLN A 250 -45.31 -5.69 31.10
CA GLN A 250 -44.99 -6.71 32.11
C GLN A 250 -44.45 -7.94 31.39
N ALA A 251 -43.22 -8.33 31.70
CA ALA A 251 -42.51 -9.45 31.08
C ALA A 251 -41.32 -9.90 31.95
N ASP A 252 -40.94 -11.16 31.87
CA ASP A 252 -39.89 -11.77 32.72
C ASP A 252 -38.46 -11.46 32.24
N SER A 253 -38.32 -10.83 31.06
CA SER A 253 -37.03 -10.42 30.51
C SER A 253 -37.20 -9.37 29.41
N ALA A 254 -36.13 -8.62 29.12
CA ALA A 254 -36.08 -7.68 28.00
C ALA A 254 -36.44 -8.35 26.64
N LYS A 255 -36.01 -9.60 26.41
CA LYS A 255 -36.33 -10.35 25.17
C LYS A 255 -37.82 -10.69 25.08
N HIS A 256 -38.45 -11.05 26.21
CA HIS A 256 -39.89 -11.26 26.28
C HIS A 256 -40.66 -9.94 26.07
N ALA A 257 -40.20 -8.83 26.68
CA ALA A 257 -40.80 -7.50 26.49
C ALA A 257 -40.74 -7.03 25.02
N VAL A 258 -39.61 -7.20 24.33
CA VAL A 258 -39.48 -6.91 22.89
C VAL A 258 -40.40 -7.80 22.06
N MET A 259 -40.50 -9.09 22.36
CA MET A 259 -41.39 -10.03 21.65
C MET A 259 -42.88 -9.67 21.80
N ILE A 260 -43.31 -9.16 22.96
CA ILE A 260 -44.67 -8.65 23.18
C ILE A 260 -44.93 -7.37 22.38
N LEU A 261 -43.94 -6.48 22.28
CA LEU A 261 -44.08 -5.18 21.62
C LEU A 261 -44.00 -5.25 20.10
N GLU A 262 -43.01 -5.97 19.56
CA GLU A 262 -42.70 -6.00 18.13
C GLU A 262 -42.09 -7.37 17.75
N PRO A 263 -42.90 -8.44 17.55
CA PRO A 263 -42.41 -9.83 17.43
C PRO A 263 -41.52 -10.13 16.20
N GLY A 264 -41.35 -9.20 15.27
CA GLY A 264 -40.39 -9.32 14.16
C GLY A 264 -38.95 -8.90 14.51
N TYR A 265 -38.74 -8.29 15.68
CA TYR A 265 -37.46 -7.71 16.08
C TYR A 265 -36.53 -8.77 16.66
N LYS A 266 -35.23 -8.60 16.41
CA LYS A 266 -34.18 -9.47 16.90
C LYS A 266 -33.03 -8.66 17.50
N GLU A 267 -32.38 -9.29 18.46
CA GLU A 267 -31.10 -8.88 19.02
C GLU A 267 -30.05 -8.78 17.89
N SER A 268 -29.28 -7.71 17.89
CA SER A 268 -28.24 -7.42 16.90
C SER A 268 -26.99 -6.86 17.59
N SER A 269 -25.84 -6.90 16.91
CA SER A 269 -24.66 -6.19 17.40
C SER A 269 -24.86 -4.67 17.32
N ILE A 270 -24.29 -3.95 18.30
CA ILE A 270 -24.17 -2.49 18.26
C ILE A 270 -23.12 -2.02 17.24
N GLU A 271 -22.17 -2.88 16.85
CA GLU A 271 -21.13 -2.54 15.87
C GLU A 271 -21.70 -2.35 14.47
N LEU A 272 -21.20 -1.36 13.73
CA LEU A 272 -21.66 -1.08 12.36
C LEU A 272 -21.40 -2.27 11.43
N GLN A 273 -22.35 -2.49 10.51
CA GLN A 273 -22.32 -3.59 9.56
C GLN A 273 -21.97 -3.06 8.16
N PRO A 274 -21.36 -3.87 7.28
CA PRO A 274 -20.96 -3.44 5.95
C PRO A 274 -22.19 -3.08 5.10
N GLU A 275 -22.13 -1.93 4.43
CA GLU A 275 -23.22 -1.43 3.59
C GLU A 275 -23.03 -1.82 2.12
N SER A 276 -24.13 -2.08 1.42
CA SER A 276 -24.10 -2.49 0.01
C SER A 276 -23.69 -1.32 -0.89
N VAL A 277 -22.60 -1.48 -1.65
CA VAL A 277 -22.06 -0.47 -2.58
C VAL A 277 -23.15 0.04 -3.53
N THR A 278 -23.54 1.30 -3.38
CA THR A 278 -24.60 1.90 -4.18
C THR A 278 -24.05 2.35 -5.54
N CYS A 279 -24.37 1.60 -6.59
CA CYS A 279 -24.10 2.03 -7.96
C CYS A 279 -24.78 3.37 -8.27
N PRO A 280 -24.21 4.20 -9.17
CA PRO A 280 -24.94 5.31 -9.79
C PRO A 280 -26.24 4.83 -10.46
N ASP A 281 -27.20 5.74 -10.67
CA ASP A 281 -28.49 5.45 -11.33
C ASP A 281 -28.36 4.94 -12.78
N ALA A 282 -27.15 5.09 -13.37
CA ALA A 282 -26.78 4.57 -14.69
C ALA A 282 -26.18 3.14 -14.64
N GLY A 283 -26.19 2.48 -13.46
CA GLY A 283 -25.49 1.22 -13.20
C GLY A 283 -24.05 1.41 -12.72
N CYS A 284 -23.45 0.33 -12.22
CA CYS A 284 -22.01 0.27 -11.98
C CYS A 284 -21.26 0.06 -13.32
N PRO A 285 -20.06 0.63 -13.50
CA PRO A 285 -19.29 0.47 -14.73
C PRO A 285 -18.84 -0.98 -14.91
N THR A 286 -19.07 -1.56 -16.10
CA THR A 286 -18.53 -2.90 -16.42
C THR A 286 -17.07 -2.82 -16.87
N ILE A 287 -16.40 -3.97 -16.91
CA ILE A 287 -15.01 -4.05 -17.40
C ILE A 287 -14.97 -3.64 -18.88
N GLU A 288 -15.89 -4.14 -19.72
CA GLU A 288 -15.93 -3.81 -21.14
C GLU A 288 -16.22 -2.33 -21.40
N GLN A 289 -17.15 -1.72 -20.64
CA GLN A 289 -17.40 -0.28 -20.71
C GLN A 289 -16.13 0.53 -20.38
N THR A 290 -15.38 0.09 -19.36
CA THR A 290 -14.13 0.75 -18.94
C THR A 290 -13.00 0.53 -19.94
N ILE A 291 -12.90 -0.66 -20.56
CA ILE A 291 -11.93 -0.92 -21.66
C ILE A 291 -12.21 -0.01 -22.86
N GLU A 292 -13.48 0.24 -23.19
CA GLU A 292 -13.84 1.13 -24.30
C GLU A 292 -13.68 2.62 -23.96
N GLU A 293 -13.98 3.07 -22.74
CA GLU A 293 -13.70 4.46 -22.29
C GLU A 293 -12.19 4.79 -22.36
N TYR A 294 -11.34 3.82 -22.03
CA TYR A 294 -9.88 3.98 -21.96
C TYR A 294 -9.12 3.31 -23.11
N ARG A 295 -9.78 2.97 -24.22
CA ARG A 295 -9.18 2.20 -25.33
C ARG A 295 -7.87 2.78 -25.85
N ASP A 296 -7.85 4.09 -26.13
CA ASP A 296 -6.67 4.83 -26.61
C ASP A 296 -5.57 5.00 -25.54
N ALA A 297 -5.81 4.55 -24.30
CA ALA A 297 -4.86 4.59 -23.19
C ALA A 297 -4.32 3.19 -22.80
N LEU A 298 -4.84 2.13 -23.44
CA LEU A 298 -4.49 0.72 -23.19
C LEU A 298 -3.64 0.12 -24.32
N VAL A 299 -3.09 0.95 -25.21
CA VAL A 299 -2.19 0.56 -26.29
C VAL A 299 -0.72 0.85 -25.95
N PRO A 300 0.26 0.14 -26.54
CA PRO A 300 1.69 0.33 -26.24
C PRO A 300 2.18 1.78 -26.36
N SER A 301 1.73 2.52 -27.37
CA SER A 301 2.09 3.93 -27.61
C SER A 301 1.48 4.93 -26.60
N ALA A 302 0.65 4.46 -25.67
CA ALA A 302 0.09 5.26 -24.59
C ALA A 302 0.70 4.94 -23.21
N LEU A 303 1.66 4.00 -23.14
CA LEU A 303 2.46 3.76 -21.94
C LEU A 303 3.30 4.99 -21.56
N GLY A 304 3.82 5.01 -20.34
CA GLY A 304 4.40 6.21 -19.71
C GLY A 304 3.40 7.35 -19.43
N THR A 305 2.19 7.36 -20.03
CA THR A 305 1.24 8.46 -19.87
C THR A 305 0.34 8.32 -18.64
N ALA A 306 0.00 9.48 -18.05
CA ALA A 306 -1.01 9.57 -16.99
C ALA A 306 -2.43 9.12 -17.42
N LYS A 307 -2.71 9.00 -18.73
CA LYS A 307 -3.97 8.39 -19.21
C LYS A 307 -3.94 6.88 -18.97
N SER A 308 -2.84 6.20 -19.33
CA SER A 308 -2.68 4.75 -19.14
C SER A 308 -2.65 4.38 -17.65
N ALA A 309 -1.98 5.18 -16.82
CA ALA A 309 -2.07 5.07 -15.36
C ALA A 309 -3.52 5.12 -14.84
N SER A 310 -4.32 6.07 -15.35
CA SER A 310 -5.74 6.19 -14.99
C SER A 310 -6.57 5.00 -15.49
N ALA A 311 -6.28 4.46 -16.67
CA ALA A 311 -6.97 3.30 -17.22
C ALA A 311 -6.73 2.05 -16.35
N PHE A 312 -5.46 1.77 -16.05
CA PHE A 312 -5.05 0.68 -15.15
C PHE A 312 -5.75 0.78 -13.78
N LEU A 313 -5.71 1.97 -13.15
CA LEU A 313 -6.34 2.20 -11.83
C LEU A 313 -7.88 2.17 -11.86
N LYS A 314 -8.53 2.20 -13.03
CA LYS A 314 -9.99 2.00 -13.16
C LYS A 314 -10.36 0.55 -13.46
N LEU A 315 -9.53 -0.19 -14.19
CA LEU A 315 -9.75 -1.61 -14.46
C LEU A 315 -9.39 -2.51 -13.27
N LEU A 316 -8.35 -2.16 -12.51
CA LEU A 316 -7.81 -2.96 -11.39
C LEU A 316 -8.87 -3.40 -10.35
N PRO A 317 -9.70 -2.51 -9.78
CA PRO A 317 -10.73 -2.93 -8.82
C PRO A 317 -11.85 -3.77 -9.47
N LEU A 318 -12.18 -3.53 -10.74
CA LEU A 318 -13.20 -4.31 -11.45
C LEU A 318 -12.73 -5.74 -11.70
N ILE A 319 -11.48 -5.92 -12.13
CA ILE A 319 -10.88 -7.25 -12.38
C ILE A 319 -10.66 -8.02 -11.08
N ARG A 320 -10.32 -7.34 -9.97
CA ARG A 320 -10.20 -7.97 -8.64
C ARG A 320 -11.51 -8.60 -8.16
N ASN A 321 -12.65 -8.02 -8.52
CA ASN A 321 -13.98 -8.43 -8.05
C ASN A 321 -14.75 -9.32 -9.06
N ALA A 322 -14.13 -9.71 -10.18
CA ALA A 322 -14.81 -10.39 -11.29
C ALA A 322 -14.67 -11.92 -11.28
N LEU A 323 -15.62 -12.59 -11.95
CA LEU A 323 -15.64 -14.05 -12.09
C LEU A 323 -14.63 -14.54 -13.15
N PRO A 324 -14.06 -15.75 -13.00
CA PRO A 324 -12.98 -16.23 -13.87
C PRO A 324 -13.41 -16.41 -15.33
N GLU A 325 -14.68 -16.71 -15.61
CA GLU A 325 -15.16 -16.90 -16.99
C GLU A 325 -15.37 -15.58 -17.74
N ASP A 326 -15.81 -14.51 -17.06
CA ASP A 326 -15.91 -13.17 -17.66
C ASP A 326 -14.52 -12.62 -17.99
N LEU A 327 -13.58 -12.78 -17.07
CA LEU A 327 -12.17 -12.44 -17.28
C LEU A 327 -11.54 -13.25 -18.43
N HIS A 328 -11.88 -14.54 -18.54
CA HIS A 328 -11.39 -15.40 -19.63
C HIS A 328 -12.00 -15.00 -21.00
N LYS A 329 -13.28 -14.64 -21.04
CA LYS A 329 -13.99 -14.10 -22.21
C LYS A 329 -13.37 -12.79 -22.69
N ILE A 330 -12.98 -11.89 -21.79
CA ILE A 330 -12.26 -10.65 -22.11
C ILE A 330 -10.92 -10.98 -22.78
N LEU A 331 -10.08 -11.83 -22.18
CA LEU A 331 -8.77 -12.19 -22.75
C LEU A 331 -8.84 -12.90 -24.11
N LYS A 332 -9.94 -13.60 -24.41
CA LYS A 332 -10.19 -14.25 -25.71
C LYS A 332 -10.81 -13.33 -26.76
N THR A 333 -11.32 -12.15 -26.40
CA THR A 333 -12.09 -11.29 -27.31
C THR A 333 -11.19 -10.63 -28.38
N PRO A 334 -11.38 -10.90 -29.70
CA PRO A 334 -10.46 -10.44 -30.74
C PRO A 334 -10.29 -8.91 -30.82
N ARG A 335 -11.34 -8.15 -30.46
CA ARG A 335 -11.34 -6.68 -30.37
C ARG A 335 -10.27 -6.13 -29.41
N TYR A 336 -9.85 -6.92 -28.43
CA TYR A 336 -8.90 -6.52 -27.38
C TYR A 336 -7.47 -6.99 -27.64
N ARG A 337 -7.19 -7.69 -28.75
CA ARG A 337 -5.86 -8.24 -29.08
C ARG A 337 -4.74 -7.20 -29.03
N GLN A 338 -4.99 -5.97 -29.48
CA GLN A 338 -4.01 -4.86 -29.47
C GLN A 338 -3.70 -4.28 -28.08
N MET A 339 -4.52 -4.61 -27.07
CA MET A 339 -4.39 -4.14 -25.68
C MET A 339 -4.04 -5.28 -24.72
N LYS A 340 -3.75 -6.48 -25.26
CA LYS A 340 -3.67 -7.71 -24.47
C LYS A 340 -2.54 -7.69 -23.44
N MET A 341 -1.38 -7.12 -23.78
CA MET A 341 -0.26 -6.97 -22.84
C MET A 341 -0.63 -6.06 -21.66
N GLN A 342 -1.29 -4.93 -21.94
CA GLN A 342 -1.76 -3.98 -20.93
C GLN A 342 -2.88 -4.59 -20.07
N LEU A 343 -3.75 -5.43 -20.64
CA LEU A 343 -4.74 -6.18 -19.87
C LEU A 343 -4.08 -7.25 -18.98
N LEU A 344 -3.05 -7.95 -19.46
CA LEU A 344 -2.27 -8.89 -18.67
C LEU A 344 -1.54 -8.19 -17.51
N ASP A 345 -1.09 -6.94 -17.69
CA ASP A 345 -0.56 -6.13 -16.58
C ASP A 345 -1.60 -5.91 -15.47
N VAL A 346 -2.85 -5.60 -15.82
CA VAL A 346 -3.93 -5.43 -14.82
C VAL A 346 -4.31 -6.77 -14.19
N PHE A 347 -4.32 -7.87 -14.94
CA PHE A 347 -4.64 -9.21 -14.42
C PHE A 347 -3.56 -9.72 -13.45
N GLY A 348 -2.27 -9.51 -13.75
CA GLY A 348 -1.17 -9.82 -12.85
C GLY A 348 -1.23 -8.97 -11.58
N SER A 349 -1.38 -7.64 -11.74
CA SER A 349 -1.49 -6.69 -10.62
C SER A 349 -2.77 -6.84 -9.79
N ALA A 350 -3.84 -7.40 -10.36
CA ALA A 350 -5.04 -7.77 -9.61
C ALA A 350 -4.72 -8.88 -8.60
N SER A 351 -3.87 -9.84 -8.99
CA SER A 351 -3.31 -10.90 -8.15
C SER A 351 -4.36 -11.78 -7.45
N THR A 352 -5.57 -11.88 -8.02
CA THR A 352 -6.66 -12.72 -7.49
C THR A 352 -6.68 -14.09 -8.16
N LEU A 353 -7.18 -15.10 -7.44
CA LEU A 353 -7.33 -16.46 -7.98
C LEU A 353 -8.19 -16.50 -9.26
N PRO A 354 -9.34 -15.79 -9.38
CA PRO A 354 -10.09 -15.70 -10.64
C PRO A 354 -9.31 -15.12 -11.82
N ALA A 355 -8.56 -14.03 -11.62
CA ALA A 355 -7.77 -13.41 -12.68
C ALA A 355 -6.60 -14.30 -13.13
N HIS A 356 -5.97 -14.99 -12.19
CA HIS A 356 -4.93 -15.98 -12.47
C HIS A 356 -5.47 -17.20 -13.23
N GLN A 357 -6.61 -17.77 -12.81
CA GLN A 357 -7.29 -18.86 -13.52
C GLN A 357 -7.68 -18.45 -14.95
N ALA A 358 -8.17 -17.22 -15.15
CA ALA A 358 -8.52 -16.70 -16.46
C ALA A 358 -7.31 -16.56 -17.40
N ALA A 359 -6.17 -16.09 -16.86
CA ALA A 359 -4.91 -15.95 -17.58
C ALA A 359 -4.28 -17.32 -17.92
N MET A 360 -4.19 -18.24 -16.96
CA MET A 360 -3.58 -19.57 -17.17
C MET A 360 -4.36 -20.46 -18.15
N LYS A 361 -5.61 -20.11 -18.50
CA LYS A 361 -6.36 -20.73 -19.62
C LYS A 361 -5.99 -20.19 -21.02
N ILE A 362 -5.09 -19.21 -21.14
CA ILE A 362 -4.66 -18.64 -22.44
C ILE A 362 -3.13 -18.50 -22.62
N LEU A 363 -2.37 -18.47 -21.53
CA LEU A 363 -0.91 -18.29 -21.54
C LEU A 363 -0.19 -19.57 -21.99
N ARG A 364 0.96 -19.42 -22.65
CA ARG A 364 1.75 -20.52 -23.24
C ARG A 364 3.11 -20.64 -22.57
N GLN A 365 3.62 -21.88 -22.47
CA GLN A 365 4.96 -22.21 -21.93
C GLN A 365 5.98 -22.55 -23.05
N ASP A 366 5.59 -22.34 -24.31
CA ASP A 366 6.39 -22.61 -25.50
C ASP A 366 7.06 -21.33 -26.05
N GLU A 367 7.56 -21.37 -27.29
CA GLU A 367 8.31 -20.29 -27.95
C GLU A 367 7.59 -18.92 -27.94
N PHE A 368 6.25 -18.90 -27.90
CA PHE A 368 5.44 -17.67 -27.89
C PHE A 368 5.20 -17.15 -26.46
N GLY A 369 6.25 -17.15 -25.65
CA GLY A 369 6.22 -16.94 -24.20
C GLY A 369 6.01 -15.50 -23.71
N ASP A 370 6.09 -14.49 -24.59
CA ASP A 370 6.11 -13.06 -24.22
C ASP A 370 4.91 -12.63 -23.36
N GLU A 371 3.72 -13.15 -23.66
CA GLU A 371 2.50 -12.87 -22.87
C GLU A 371 2.60 -13.44 -21.44
N THR A 372 3.31 -14.57 -21.29
CA THR A 372 3.52 -15.27 -20.03
C THR A 372 4.60 -14.56 -19.21
N GLU A 373 5.72 -14.18 -19.81
CA GLU A 373 6.72 -13.32 -19.14
C GLU A 373 6.06 -12.02 -18.67
N ARG A 374 5.24 -11.37 -19.51
CA ARG A 374 4.52 -10.14 -19.18
C ARG A 374 3.59 -10.27 -17.98
N TYR A 375 2.73 -11.29 -17.98
CA TYR A 375 1.82 -11.56 -16.86
C TYR A 375 2.59 -11.84 -15.57
N LEU A 376 3.67 -12.63 -15.64
CA LEU A 376 4.49 -12.98 -14.48
C LEU A 376 5.23 -11.77 -13.90
N TRP A 377 5.73 -10.84 -14.72
CA TRP A 377 6.32 -9.58 -14.23
C TRP A 377 5.30 -8.75 -13.46
N ALA A 378 4.10 -8.54 -14.00
CA ALA A 378 3.05 -7.78 -13.32
C ALA A 378 2.56 -8.47 -12.03
N LEU A 379 2.54 -9.80 -12.02
CA LEU A 379 2.17 -10.60 -10.84
C LEU A 379 3.26 -10.59 -9.75
N SER A 380 4.55 -10.66 -10.12
CA SER A 380 5.67 -10.64 -9.17
C SER A 380 5.85 -9.29 -8.49
N LEU A 381 5.37 -8.21 -9.11
CA LEU A 381 5.31 -6.86 -8.56
C LEU A 381 4.06 -6.61 -7.69
N SER A 382 3.18 -7.60 -7.50
CA SER A 382 2.06 -7.52 -6.56
C SER A 382 2.58 -7.42 -5.10
N PRO A 383 2.26 -6.36 -4.35
CA PRO A 383 2.75 -6.19 -2.99
C PRO A 383 2.02 -7.02 -1.93
N THR A 384 0.87 -7.59 -2.30
CA THR A 384 0.03 -8.43 -1.41
C THR A 384 -0.54 -9.60 -2.24
N PRO A 385 0.31 -10.56 -2.66
CA PRO A 385 -0.11 -11.61 -3.58
C PRO A 385 -1.03 -12.64 -2.92
N ASN A 386 -1.94 -13.23 -3.71
CA ASN A 386 -2.78 -14.32 -3.22
C ASN A 386 -1.95 -15.60 -2.96
N VAL A 387 -2.22 -16.27 -1.83
CA VAL A 387 -1.46 -17.43 -1.36
C VAL A 387 -1.54 -18.64 -2.31
N ASP A 388 -2.69 -18.88 -2.94
CA ASP A 388 -2.88 -20.05 -3.81
C ASP A 388 -2.33 -19.81 -5.21
N VAL A 389 -2.39 -18.57 -5.69
CA VAL A 389 -1.63 -18.15 -6.87
C VAL A 389 -0.11 -18.28 -6.61
N THR A 390 0.37 -17.86 -5.43
CA THR A 390 1.79 -18.01 -5.05
C THR A 390 2.23 -19.48 -5.04
N LYS A 391 1.38 -20.39 -4.53
CA LYS A 391 1.62 -21.84 -4.57
C LYS A 391 1.64 -22.38 -6.02
N ASP A 392 0.77 -21.91 -6.90
CA ASP A 392 0.75 -22.36 -8.30
C ASP A 392 1.98 -21.90 -9.07
N ILE A 393 2.39 -20.63 -8.92
CA ILE A 393 3.60 -20.10 -9.54
C ILE A 393 4.86 -20.83 -9.06
N LEU A 394 4.96 -21.14 -7.75
CA LEU A 394 6.05 -21.96 -7.22
C LEU A 394 6.04 -23.37 -7.84
N ARG A 395 4.90 -24.06 -7.84
CA ARG A 395 4.75 -25.38 -8.49
C ARG A 395 5.13 -25.34 -9.96
N ARG A 396 4.79 -24.27 -10.69
CA ARG A 396 5.16 -24.12 -12.10
C ARG A 396 6.64 -23.83 -12.30
N SER A 397 7.34 -23.21 -11.35
CA SER A 397 8.80 -23.06 -11.43
C SER A 397 9.56 -24.39 -11.27
N GLU A 398 8.89 -25.41 -10.73
CA GLU A 398 9.35 -26.82 -10.62
C GLU A 398 9.06 -27.63 -11.91
N GLU A 399 8.28 -27.10 -12.87
CA GLU A 399 7.95 -27.77 -14.15
C GLU A 399 9.11 -27.63 -15.17
N THR A 400 9.50 -28.74 -15.81
CA THR A 400 10.40 -28.71 -16.98
C THR A 400 9.69 -28.06 -18.17
N MET A 401 10.25 -26.97 -18.70
CA MET A 401 9.69 -26.21 -19.83
C MET A 401 10.60 -26.25 -21.05
N GLN A 402 10.03 -26.00 -22.24
CA GLN A 402 10.78 -25.86 -23.49
C GLN A 402 11.37 -24.46 -23.68
N ASN A 403 10.81 -23.44 -23.02
CA ASN A 403 11.25 -22.06 -23.12
C ASN A 403 11.94 -21.62 -21.82
N ASP A 404 13.28 -21.56 -21.85
CA ASP A 404 14.11 -21.20 -20.69
C ASP A 404 13.79 -19.81 -20.13
N ARG A 405 13.44 -18.84 -20.99
CA ARG A 405 13.07 -17.47 -20.56
C ARG A 405 11.82 -17.46 -19.69
N VAL A 406 10.83 -18.27 -20.08
CA VAL A 406 9.60 -18.46 -19.31
C VAL A 406 9.91 -19.25 -18.03
N SER A 407 10.72 -20.32 -18.11
CA SER A 407 11.12 -21.13 -16.94
C SER A 407 11.88 -20.32 -15.88
N GLU A 408 12.79 -19.45 -16.29
CA GLU A 408 13.48 -18.51 -15.41
C GLU A 408 12.49 -17.49 -14.82
N THR A 409 11.66 -16.87 -15.65
CA THR A 409 10.68 -15.88 -15.17
C THR A 409 9.67 -16.49 -14.17
N TYR A 410 9.29 -17.77 -14.30
CA TYR A 410 8.51 -18.47 -13.27
C TYR A 410 9.27 -18.59 -11.94
N ALA A 411 10.55 -18.95 -11.94
CA ALA A 411 11.36 -19.03 -10.71
C ALA A 411 11.60 -17.65 -10.06
N LEU A 412 11.89 -16.63 -10.88
CA LEU A 412 12.02 -15.24 -10.43
C LEU A 412 10.72 -14.73 -9.78
N ALA A 413 9.57 -15.05 -10.38
CA ALA A 413 8.25 -14.71 -9.84
C ALA A 413 7.94 -15.50 -8.56
N ALA A 414 8.25 -16.80 -8.51
CA ALA A 414 8.04 -17.63 -7.33
C ALA A 414 8.79 -17.09 -6.09
N GLY A 415 10.07 -16.75 -6.25
CA GLY A 415 10.87 -16.13 -5.18
C GLY A 415 10.30 -14.78 -4.73
N ALA A 416 9.98 -13.90 -5.67
CA ALA A 416 9.42 -12.58 -5.38
C ALA A 416 8.05 -12.64 -4.68
N MET A 417 7.14 -13.49 -5.16
CA MET A 417 5.80 -13.64 -4.59
C MET A 417 5.83 -14.30 -3.21
N ALA A 418 6.68 -15.31 -2.99
CA ALA A 418 6.85 -15.92 -1.68
C ALA A 418 7.35 -14.89 -0.64
N ARG A 419 8.31 -14.03 -1.03
CA ARG A 419 8.77 -12.89 -0.23
C ARG A 419 7.66 -11.89 0.05
N HIS A 420 6.91 -11.45 -0.97
CA HIS A 420 5.82 -10.47 -0.80
C HIS A 420 4.62 -11.01 -0.01
N TYR A 421 4.38 -12.33 -0.02
CA TYR A 421 3.37 -12.95 0.85
C TYR A 421 3.81 -12.99 2.32
N GLY A 422 5.11 -12.96 2.61
CA GLY A 422 5.66 -12.77 3.96
C GLY A 422 5.52 -13.95 4.93
N SER A 423 4.71 -14.97 4.64
CA SER A 423 4.53 -16.14 5.51
C SER A 423 5.80 -17.00 5.57
N PRO A 424 6.37 -17.28 6.77
CA PRO A 424 7.58 -18.10 6.91
C PRO A 424 7.46 -19.48 6.24
N ALA A 425 6.30 -20.13 6.32
CA ALA A 425 6.08 -21.45 5.71
C ALA A 425 6.10 -21.42 4.16
N VAL A 426 5.72 -20.30 3.54
CA VAL A 426 5.75 -20.13 2.08
C VAL A 426 7.15 -19.71 1.61
N ILE A 427 7.81 -18.83 2.36
CA ILE A 427 9.23 -18.46 2.12
C ILE A 427 10.12 -19.70 2.23
N GLU A 428 9.92 -20.53 3.26
CA GLU A 428 10.72 -21.75 3.46
C GLU A 428 10.44 -22.81 2.40
N LYS A 429 9.18 -23.04 2.01
CA LYS A 429 8.88 -23.94 0.88
C LYS A 429 9.54 -23.44 -0.41
N ALA A 430 9.47 -22.14 -0.69
CA ALA A 430 10.10 -21.54 -1.86
C ALA A 430 11.64 -21.68 -1.82
N ARG A 431 12.26 -21.50 -0.64
CA ARG A 431 13.70 -21.71 -0.44
C ARG A 431 14.10 -23.14 -0.81
N VAL A 432 13.51 -24.15 -0.16
CA VAL A 432 13.84 -25.57 -0.36
C VAL A 432 13.62 -26.00 -1.82
N SER A 433 12.56 -25.50 -2.47
CA SER A 433 12.26 -25.78 -3.88
C SER A 433 13.32 -25.18 -4.83
N LEU A 434 13.70 -23.91 -4.63
CA LEU A 434 14.70 -23.23 -5.45
C LEU A 434 16.13 -23.76 -5.20
N GLU A 435 16.46 -24.18 -3.98
CA GLU A 435 17.74 -24.83 -3.66
C GLU A 435 17.83 -26.22 -4.29
N LEU A 436 16.78 -27.05 -4.22
CA LEU A 436 16.75 -28.35 -4.89
C LEU A 436 16.90 -28.21 -6.42
N GLY A 437 16.33 -27.15 -7.00
CA GLY A 437 16.56 -26.79 -8.41
C GLY A 437 18.01 -26.40 -8.70
N LEU A 438 18.66 -25.65 -7.80
CA LEU A 438 20.06 -25.25 -7.91
C LEU A 438 21.02 -26.44 -7.80
N ASP A 439 20.78 -27.36 -6.86
CA ASP A 439 21.57 -28.58 -6.64
C ASP A 439 21.46 -29.57 -7.81
N THR A 440 20.29 -29.64 -8.46
CA THR A 440 20.07 -30.53 -9.61
C THR A 440 20.53 -29.95 -10.95
N CYS A 441 20.84 -28.65 -11.02
CA CYS A 441 21.40 -28.03 -12.21
C CYS A 441 22.86 -28.46 -12.47
N SER A 442 23.16 -28.87 -13.70
CA SER A 442 24.53 -29.11 -14.17
C SER A 442 25.19 -27.85 -14.76
N GLY A 443 24.53 -27.22 -15.75
CA GLY A 443 25.05 -26.09 -16.51
C GLY A 443 24.95 -24.72 -15.81
N GLU A 444 25.67 -23.73 -16.37
CA GLU A 444 25.79 -22.36 -15.85
C GLU A 444 24.45 -21.61 -15.80
N GLU A 445 23.79 -21.38 -16.93
CA GLU A 445 22.50 -20.65 -17.00
C GLU A 445 21.40 -21.27 -16.12
N CYS A 446 21.40 -22.61 -15.99
CA CYS A 446 20.51 -23.33 -15.08
C CYS A 446 20.72 -22.88 -13.63
N LYS A 447 21.98 -22.79 -13.17
CA LYS A 447 22.33 -22.28 -11.84
C LYS A 447 22.05 -20.79 -11.69
N LEU A 448 22.32 -20.00 -12.73
CA LEU A 448 22.04 -18.57 -12.73
C LEU A 448 20.54 -18.28 -12.53
N LYS A 449 19.63 -19.01 -13.20
CA LYS A 449 18.17 -18.97 -12.94
C LYS A 449 17.85 -19.07 -11.45
N PHE A 450 18.34 -20.11 -10.77
CA PHE A 450 17.99 -20.34 -9.36
C PHE A 450 18.69 -19.37 -8.40
N LEU A 451 19.93 -18.95 -8.66
CA LEU A 451 20.60 -17.89 -7.89
C LEU A 451 19.87 -16.54 -8.01
N ARG A 452 19.41 -16.16 -9.21
CA ARG A 452 18.58 -14.96 -9.45
C ARG A 452 17.20 -15.09 -8.76
N ALA A 453 16.62 -16.29 -8.69
CA ALA A 453 15.37 -16.54 -7.96
C ALA A 453 15.54 -16.45 -6.43
N LEU A 454 16.63 -16.97 -5.87
CA LEU A 454 16.99 -16.82 -4.44
C LEU A 454 17.27 -15.36 -4.08
N ARG A 455 17.91 -14.59 -4.98
CA ARG A 455 18.05 -13.12 -4.89
C ARG A 455 16.70 -12.40 -4.79
N ASN A 456 15.68 -12.87 -5.51
CA ASN A 456 14.32 -12.33 -5.37
C ASN A 456 13.65 -12.77 -4.06
N LEU A 457 13.88 -14.00 -3.59
CA LEU A 457 13.33 -14.51 -2.33
C LEU A 457 13.87 -13.78 -1.09
N LYS A 458 15.18 -13.42 -1.09
CA LYS A 458 15.88 -12.75 0.03
C LYS A 458 15.78 -13.48 1.38
N SER A 459 15.71 -14.81 1.38
CA SER A 459 15.62 -15.59 2.62
C SER A 459 16.97 -15.65 3.34
N PRO A 460 17.06 -15.29 4.64
CA PRO A 460 18.30 -15.42 5.42
C PRO A 460 18.78 -16.87 5.52
N ALA A 461 17.87 -17.83 5.52
CA ALA A 461 18.19 -19.26 5.58
C ALA A 461 18.88 -19.78 4.30
N ALA A 462 18.93 -19.01 3.21
CA ALA A 462 19.66 -19.35 2.00
C ALA A 462 21.15 -18.93 2.04
N ILE A 463 21.61 -18.22 3.08
CA ILE A 463 23.00 -17.72 3.19
C ILE A 463 24.05 -18.83 3.00
N PRO A 464 23.97 -20.01 3.65
CA PRO A 464 24.97 -21.07 3.48
C PRO A 464 25.05 -21.58 2.03
N THR A 465 23.88 -21.76 1.40
CA THR A 465 23.75 -22.17 0.00
C THR A 465 24.34 -21.13 -0.95
N LEU A 466 24.04 -19.85 -0.72
CA LEU A 466 24.62 -18.76 -1.51
C LEU A 466 26.14 -18.64 -1.29
N LEU A 467 26.65 -18.86 -0.08
CA LEU A 467 28.09 -18.80 0.21
C LEU A 467 28.91 -19.93 -0.45
N SER A 468 28.34 -21.11 -0.66
CA SER A 468 29.00 -22.19 -1.40
C SER A 468 29.18 -21.81 -2.87
N HIS A 469 28.13 -21.30 -3.53
CA HIS A 469 28.19 -20.84 -4.91
C HIS A 469 29.01 -19.55 -5.08
N ALA A 470 28.98 -18.63 -4.11
CA ALA A 470 29.84 -17.45 -4.07
C ALA A 470 31.34 -17.80 -4.06
N SER A 471 31.69 -19.01 -3.59
CA SER A 471 33.05 -19.55 -3.56
C SER A 471 33.47 -20.27 -4.86
N SER A 472 32.58 -20.40 -5.86
CA SER A 472 32.84 -21.08 -7.13
C SER A 472 34.04 -20.50 -7.90
N ASN A 473 34.68 -21.32 -8.75
CA ASN A 473 35.70 -20.87 -9.69
C ASN A 473 35.10 -20.23 -10.95
N ASP A 474 33.81 -20.49 -11.21
CA ASP A 474 33.02 -19.88 -12.27
C ASP A 474 32.71 -18.41 -11.90
N LYS A 475 33.13 -17.48 -12.77
CA LYS A 475 32.97 -16.03 -12.57
C LYS A 475 31.49 -15.65 -12.46
N ALA A 476 30.65 -16.14 -13.37
CA ALA A 476 29.24 -15.77 -13.47
C ALA A 476 28.44 -16.29 -12.25
N ILE A 477 28.65 -17.55 -11.86
CA ILE A 477 28.04 -18.15 -10.66
C ILE A 477 28.47 -17.43 -9.39
N SER A 478 29.78 -17.14 -9.24
CA SER A 478 30.30 -16.43 -8.06
C SER A 478 29.70 -15.02 -7.94
N VAL A 479 29.66 -14.26 -9.04
CA VAL A 479 29.06 -12.90 -9.07
C VAL A 479 27.55 -12.93 -8.85
N ALA A 480 26.82 -13.89 -9.42
CA ALA A 480 25.37 -14.03 -9.21
C ALA A 480 25.04 -14.36 -7.74
N ALA A 481 25.82 -15.24 -7.11
CA ALA A 481 25.66 -15.57 -5.69
C ALA A 481 26.02 -14.38 -4.78
N TRP A 482 27.11 -13.65 -5.05
CA TRP A 482 27.42 -12.40 -4.34
C TRP A 482 26.34 -11.32 -4.54
N ARG A 483 25.73 -11.23 -5.72
CA ARG A 483 24.62 -10.31 -6.01
C ARG A 483 23.30 -10.73 -5.34
N ALA A 484 23.15 -12.01 -4.98
CA ALA A 484 22.07 -12.50 -4.13
C ALA A 484 22.30 -12.16 -2.65
N LEU A 485 23.53 -12.38 -2.15
CA LEU A 485 23.93 -12.02 -0.78
C LEU A 485 23.83 -10.52 -0.51
N ALA A 486 24.35 -9.69 -1.43
CA ALA A 486 24.25 -8.22 -1.35
C ALA A 486 22.82 -7.68 -1.52
N ALA A 487 21.85 -8.53 -1.88
CA ALA A 487 20.44 -8.14 -1.95
C ALA A 487 19.66 -8.45 -0.66
N LEU A 488 20.25 -9.12 0.34
CA LEU A 488 19.60 -9.44 1.61
C LEU A 488 19.27 -8.16 2.41
N PRO A 489 18.23 -8.18 3.27
CA PRO A 489 17.98 -7.10 4.21
C PRO A 489 19.10 -7.03 5.27
N ARG A 490 19.37 -5.85 5.83
CA ARG A 490 20.50 -5.60 6.75
C ARG A 490 20.46 -6.50 7.98
N GLU A 491 19.25 -6.74 8.48
CA GLU A 491 18.91 -7.55 9.64
C GLU A 491 19.22 -9.04 9.43
N ALA A 492 19.51 -9.46 8.19
CA ALA A 492 19.90 -10.83 7.84
C ALA A 492 21.42 -11.03 7.68
N VAL A 493 22.25 -9.98 7.80
CA VAL A 493 23.70 -10.09 7.54
C VAL A 493 24.41 -10.73 8.73
N THR A 494 24.57 -12.05 8.67
CA THR A 494 25.25 -12.86 9.69
C THR A 494 26.75 -12.58 9.76
N ASP A 495 27.38 -12.87 10.90
CA ASP A 495 28.83 -12.71 11.06
C ASP A 495 29.64 -13.71 10.21
N GLU A 496 29.05 -14.85 9.85
CA GLU A 496 29.59 -15.76 8.82
C GLU A 496 29.67 -15.07 7.46
N LEU A 497 28.59 -14.39 7.04
CA LEU A 497 28.55 -13.64 5.78
C LEU A 497 29.54 -12.47 5.80
N LYS A 498 29.66 -11.74 6.92
CA LYS A 498 30.70 -10.70 7.10
C LYS A 498 32.11 -11.29 6.98
N ALA A 499 32.39 -12.41 7.64
CA ALA A 499 33.69 -13.08 7.58
C ALA A 499 34.03 -13.60 6.17
N ALA A 500 33.04 -14.11 5.43
CA ALA A 500 33.20 -14.51 4.04
C ALA A 500 33.44 -13.30 3.11
N ALA A 501 32.71 -12.21 3.31
CA ALA A 501 32.86 -10.97 2.55
C ALA A 501 34.24 -10.33 2.76
N HIS A 502 34.73 -10.29 4.00
CA HIS A 502 36.11 -9.90 4.32
C HIS A 502 37.13 -10.78 3.58
N LYS A 503 36.99 -12.11 3.62
CA LYS A 503 37.92 -13.02 2.91
C LYS A 503 37.93 -12.79 1.40
N VAL A 504 36.78 -12.58 0.77
CA VAL A 504 36.70 -12.31 -0.68
C VAL A 504 37.24 -10.93 -1.04
N PHE A 505 36.87 -9.89 -0.31
CA PHE A 505 37.34 -8.53 -0.57
C PHE A 505 38.87 -8.41 -0.45
N TYR A 506 39.45 -8.87 0.66
CA TYR A 506 40.89 -8.82 0.94
C TYR A 506 41.69 -10.00 0.32
N GLN A 507 41.05 -10.90 -0.44
CA GLN A 507 41.64 -12.13 -1.02
C GLN A 507 42.38 -13.03 -0.01
N ILE A 508 41.84 -13.15 1.21
CA ILE A 508 42.45 -13.92 2.31
C ILE A 508 42.11 -15.41 2.20
N GLY A 509 43.13 -16.25 2.03
CA GLY A 509 43.01 -17.70 2.19
C GLY A 509 42.28 -18.45 1.08
N GLY A 510 42.25 -17.91 -0.14
CA GLY A 510 41.63 -18.53 -1.31
C GLY A 510 42.26 -18.08 -2.63
N PRO A 511 41.75 -18.56 -3.78
CA PRO A 511 42.19 -18.08 -5.10
C PRO A 511 41.80 -16.60 -5.29
N ARG A 512 42.48 -15.92 -6.22
CA ARG A 512 42.08 -14.57 -6.66
C ARG A 512 40.63 -14.58 -7.13
N ARG A 513 39.87 -13.55 -6.76
CA ARG A 513 38.44 -13.42 -7.06
C ARG A 513 38.18 -12.27 -8.02
N ASP A 514 37.15 -12.42 -8.84
CA ASP A 514 36.69 -11.42 -9.81
C ASP A 514 36.43 -10.05 -9.15
N SER A 515 36.73 -8.97 -9.86
CA SER A 515 36.55 -7.60 -9.35
C SER A 515 35.10 -7.30 -8.95
N SER A 516 34.12 -7.80 -9.71
CA SER A 516 32.69 -7.62 -9.41
C SER A 516 32.25 -8.40 -8.16
N ALA A 517 32.80 -9.61 -7.96
CA ALA A 517 32.56 -10.37 -6.73
C ALA A 517 33.18 -9.66 -5.51
N ARG A 518 34.35 -9.02 -5.67
CA ARG A 518 34.99 -8.23 -4.61
C ARG A 518 34.23 -6.96 -4.27
N THR A 519 33.69 -6.23 -5.26
CA THR A 519 32.89 -5.01 -5.00
C THR A 519 31.54 -5.35 -4.36
N LEU A 520 30.88 -6.44 -4.77
CA LEU A 520 29.66 -6.92 -4.11
C LEU A 520 29.92 -7.40 -2.66
N ALA A 521 31.05 -8.06 -2.40
CA ALA A 521 31.46 -8.41 -1.05
C ALA A 521 31.77 -7.14 -0.21
N LEU A 522 32.36 -6.10 -0.81
CA LEU A 522 32.55 -4.82 -0.15
C LEU A 522 31.22 -4.15 0.21
N ASP A 523 30.23 -4.19 -0.67
CA ASP A 523 28.91 -3.62 -0.40
C ASP A 523 28.21 -4.33 0.78
N VAL A 524 28.37 -5.65 0.92
CA VAL A 524 27.92 -6.39 2.11
C VAL A 524 28.61 -5.89 3.38
N ILE A 525 29.94 -5.67 3.36
CA ILE A 525 30.67 -5.12 4.51
C ILE A 525 30.13 -3.72 4.85
N ILE A 526 30.07 -2.84 3.85
CA ILE A 526 29.76 -1.41 4.01
C ILE A 526 28.31 -1.17 4.42
N GLU A 527 27.33 -1.90 3.87
CA GLU A 527 25.92 -1.69 4.20
C GLU A 527 25.47 -2.41 5.49
N SER A 528 26.35 -3.22 6.09
CA SER A 528 26.16 -3.88 7.40
C SER A 528 26.58 -3.03 8.62
N GLU A 529 26.83 -1.74 8.41
CA GLU A 529 27.27 -0.76 9.44
C GLU A 529 28.63 -1.14 10.08
N PRO A 530 29.73 -1.05 9.30
CA PRO A 530 31.06 -1.47 9.74
C PRO A 530 31.60 -0.67 10.93
N SER A 531 32.36 -1.34 11.79
CA SER A 531 33.05 -0.71 12.92
C SER A 531 34.16 0.23 12.48
N GLU A 532 34.59 1.11 13.40
CA GLU A 532 35.73 2.03 13.20
C GLU A 532 37.01 1.29 12.78
N GLU A 533 37.25 0.09 13.32
CA GLU A 533 38.36 -0.79 12.95
C GLU A 533 38.24 -1.30 11.50
N ILE A 534 37.04 -1.76 11.08
CA ILE A 534 36.80 -2.21 9.71
C ILE A 534 37.01 -1.04 8.73
N LEU A 535 36.59 0.16 9.09
CA LEU A 535 36.81 1.37 8.29
C LEU A 535 38.30 1.75 8.20
N GLY A 536 39.05 1.66 9.31
CA GLY A 536 40.50 1.84 9.30
C GLY A 536 41.24 0.85 8.38
N ASN A 537 40.81 -0.41 8.39
CA ASN A 537 41.34 -1.46 7.50
C ASN A 537 40.99 -1.19 6.01
N LEU A 538 39.78 -0.70 5.72
CA LEU A 538 39.39 -0.30 4.36
C LEU A 538 40.21 0.90 3.85
N VAL A 539 40.39 1.94 4.67
CA VAL A 539 41.23 3.09 4.29
C VAL A 539 42.68 2.68 4.09
N THR A 540 43.20 1.75 4.90
CA THR A 540 44.56 1.21 4.74
C THR A 540 44.71 0.43 3.42
N TYR A 541 43.68 -0.31 2.99
CA TYR A 541 43.67 -1.01 1.70
C TYR A 541 43.70 -0.07 0.48
N LEU A 542 43.18 1.17 0.56
CA LEU A 542 43.35 2.15 -0.53
C LEU A 542 44.83 2.43 -0.84
N SER A 543 45.68 2.43 0.19
CA SER A 543 47.13 2.59 0.11
C SER A 543 47.90 1.32 -0.28
N SER A 544 47.19 0.21 -0.56
CA SER A 544 47.83 -1.06 -0.95
C SER A 544 48.18 -1.12 -2.44
N ASN A 545 49.17 -1.95 -2.79
CA ASN A 545 49.59 -2.20 -4.17
C ASN A 545 48.73 -3.27 -4.88
N ASP A 546 47.40 -3.28 -4.66
CA ASP A 546 46.51 -4.20 -5.37
C ASP A 546 46.45 -3.87 -6.87
N LEU A 547 46.70 -4.90 -7.70
CA LEU A 547 46.68 -4.83 -9.16
C LEU A 547 45.27 -4.47 -9.69
N ALA A 548 44.21 -4.83 -8.96
CA ALA A 548 42.83 -4.47 -9.31
C ALA A 548 42.54 -3.01 -8.93
N TYR A 549 43.09 -2.07 -9.71
CA TYR A 549 42.93 -0.62 -9.53
C TYR A 549 41.45 -0.22 -9.39
N GLU A 550 40.55 -0.82 -10.18
CA GLU A 550 39.11 -0.53 -10.11
C GLU A 550 38.46 -0.89 -8.77
N VAL A 551 38.92 -1.94 -8.08
CA VAL A 551 38.41 -2.30 -6.74
C VAL A 551 38.81 -1.24 -5.71
N ARG A 552 40.04 -0.71 -5.79
CA ARG A 552 40.48 0.43 -4.98
C ARG A 552 39.71 1.71 -5.34
N LYS A 553 39.43 1.97 -6.62
CA LYS A 553 38.67 3.16 -7.03
C LYS A 553 37.21 3.08 -6.59
N TYR A 554 36.55 1.93 -6.75
CA TYR A 554 35.18 1.70 -6.28
C TYR A 554 35.06 1.90 -4.76
N LEU A 555 36.02 1.38 -3.97
CA LEU A 555 36.06 1.63 -2.53
C LEU A 555 36.13 3.13 -2.22
N SER A 556 37.02 3.89 -2.86
CA SER A 556 37.12 5.34 -2.61
C SER A 556 35.77 6.05 -2.83
N GLN A 557 35.09 5.72 -3.93
CA GLN A 557 33.80 6.29 -4.30
C GLN A 557 32.66 5.87 -3.35
N ARG A 558 32.66 4.64 -2.82
CA ARG A 558 31.65 4.20 -1.84
C ARG A 558 31.87 4.81 -0.46
N LEU A 559 33.12 5.01 -0.03
CA LEU A 559 33.43 5.75 1.20
C LEU A 559 33.00 7.22 1.08
N GLU A 560 33.34 7.89 -0.03
CA GLU A 560 32.90 9.25 -0.36
C GLU A 560 31.35 9.36 -0.33
N GLN A 561 30.66 8.49 -1.08
CA GLN A 561 29.20 8.48 -1.22
C GLN A 561 28.44 8.26 0.11
N ILE A 562 29.07 7.64 1.11
CA ILE A 562 28.45 7.38 2.42
C ILE A 562 28.81 8.48 3.43
N ALA A 563 30.00 9.09 3.32
CA ALA A 563 30.30 10.34 4.02
C ALA A 563 29.32 11.47 3.61
N GLU A 564 28.90 11.53 2.35
CA GLU A 564 27.84 12.46 1.89
C GLU A 564 26.46 12.23 2.56
N LYS A 565 26.22 11.07 3.20
CA LYS A 565 24.88 10.60 3.58
C LYS A 565 24.73 10.15 5.03
N ASN A 566 25.81 10.15 5.80
CA ASN A 566 25.84 9.73 7.19
C ASN A 566 26.91 10.55 7.93
N GLU A 567 26.47 11.53 8.73
CA GLU A 567 27.36 12.47 9.41
C GLU A 567 28.33 11.81 10.39
N ARG A 568 27.92 10.70 11.04
CA ARG A 568 28.78 9.94 11.95
C ARG A 568 29.89 9.24 11.17
N PHE A 569 29.56 8.63 10.03
CA PHE A 569 30.51 8.01 9.11
C PHE A 569 31.46 9.05 8.48
N ALA A 570 30.90 10.21 8.09
CA ALA A 570 31.66 11.37 7.63
C ALA A 570 32.62 11.88 8.71
N GLY A 571 32.17 11.95 9.97
CA GLY A 571 32.98 12.30 11.13
C GLY A 571 34.13 11.32 11.36
N TYR A 572 33.89 10.01 11.25
CA TYR A 572 34.97 9.01 11.34
C TYR A 572 36.00 9.15 10.21
N LEU A 573 35.57 9.30 8.95
CA LEU A 573 36.49 9.59 7.84
C LEU A 573 37.22 10.93 8.02
N LYS A 574 36.52 12.01 8.42
CA LYS A 574 37.10 13.31 8.76
C LYS A 574 38.01 13.27 10.00
N ASN A 575 37.93 12.26 10.86
CA ASN A 575 38.87 12.07 11.96
C ASN A 575 40.11 11.27 11.51
N ILE A 576 39.95 10.38 10.53
CA ILE A 576 41.06 9.67 9.85
C ILE A 576 41.83 10.62 8.90
N TYR A 577 41.17 11.65 8.34
CA TYR A 577 41.76 12.65 7.41
C TYR A 577 41.94 14.08 7.96
N ALA A 578 41.40 14.37 9.15
CA ALA A 578 41.40 15.64 9.90
C ALA A 578 40.57 16.86 9.37
N THR A 579 39.75 17.43 10.26
CA THR A 579 39.10 18.78 10.29
C THR A 579 37.87 19.11 9.41
N GLY A 580 36.84 19.74 10.02
CA GLY A 580 35.89 20.67 9.35
C GLY A 580 34.38 20.32 9.32
N ASP A 581 33.60 20.75 10.34
CA ASP A 581 32.15 21.09 10.39
C ASP A 581 31.02 20.19 9.76
N VAL A 582 29.76 20.61 9.99
CA VAL A 582 28.44 19.89 10.01
C VAL A 582 27.30 20.83 9.48
N VAL A 583 25.98 20.55 9.40
CA VAL A 583 25.05 19.58 10.04
C VAL A 583 23.85 19.25 9.11
N LEU A 584 23.23 18.03 9.17
CA LEU A 584 21.77 17.77 9.33
C LEU A 584 21.25 16.33 9.04
N GLU A 585 20.26 15.93 9.84
CA GLU A 585 19.37 14.74 9.79
C GLU A 585 18.28 14.77 8.67
N THR A 586 17.47 13.74 8.34
CA THR A 586 17.33 12.29 8.68
C THR A 586 16.50 11.60 7.57
N ASN A 587 16.55 10.26 7.47
CA ASN A 587 15.39 9.36 7.24
C ASN A 587 15.83 7.88 7.14
N GLU A 588 15.24 7.00 7.96
CA GLU A 588 15.70 5.61 8.15
C GLU A 588 15.15 4.60 7.13
N GLN A 589 14.10 4.96 6.37
CA GLN A 589 13.40 4.06 5.46
C GLN A 589 13.87 4.26 4.00
N ARG A 590 14.45 3.22 3.39
CA ARG A 590 14.92 3.25 1.99
C ARG A 590 14.29 2.11 1.17
N GLN A 591 13.65 2.45 0.05
CA GLN A 591 13.19 1.48 -0.94
C GLN A 591 13.84 1.78 -2.30
N ALA A 592 14.49 0.79 -2.90
CA ALA A 592 14.94 0.88 -4.28
C ALA A 592 13.73 0.85 -5.22
N MET A 593 13.39 2.00 -5.82
CA MET A 593 12.28 2.10 -6.77
C MET A 593 12.60 1.36 -8.07
N PHE A 594 13.80 1.56 -8.59
CA PHE A 594 14.30 1.01 -9.84
C PHE A 594 15.83 0.83 -9.74
N SER A 595 16.36 -0.19 -10.38
CA SER A 595 17.80 -0.44 -10.54
C SER A 595 18.08 -0.86 -11.98
N LEU A 596 19.23 -0.43 -12.52
CA LEU A 596 19.73 -0.82 -13.83
C LEU A 596 21.20 -1.21 -13.69
N GLY A 597 21.49 -2.50 -13.85
CA GLY A 597 22.85 -2.99 -14.06
C GLY A 597 23.14 -3.11 -15.55
N LEU A 598 24.38 -2.83 -15.95
CA LEU A 598 24.91 -3.21 -17.27
C LEU A 598 26.04 -4.20 -17.05
N PHE A 599 26.20 -5.16 -17.94
CA PHE A 599 27.31 -6.12 -17.94
C PHE A 599 27.88 -6.29 -19.34
N ALA A 600 29.19 -6.57 -19.42
CA ALA A 600 29.89 -6.91 -20.65
C ALA A 600 31.11 -7.80 -20.33
N GLY A 601 31.50 -8.64 -21.29
CA GLY A 601 32.67 -9.53 -21.23
C GLY A 601 33.25 -9.73 -22.62
N GLY A 602 34.52 -10.14 -22.72
CA GLY A 602 35.19 -10.39 -24.01
C GLY A 602 35.32 -9.19 -24.97
N LEU A 603 35.09 -7.95 -24.53
CA LEU A 603 35.10 -6.76 -25.42
C LEU A 603 36.47 -6.09 -25.58
N GLY A 604 37.49 -6.49 -24.81
CA GLY A 604 38.82 -5.86 -24.85
C GLY A 604 39.48 -5.91 -26.23
N SER A 605 39.24 -6.98 -26.99
CA SER A 605 39.76 -7.18 -28.35
C SER A 605 39.27 -6.16 -29.40
N PHE A 606 38.22 -5.38 -29.08
CA PHE A 606 37.68 -4.33 -29.97
C PHE A 606 38.28 -2.94 -29.70
N VAL A 607 39.05 -2.77 -28.61
CA VAL A 607 39.69 -1.49 -28.25
C VAL A 607 41.19 -1.66 -28.34
N SER A 608 41.82 -1.05 -29.36
CA SER A 608 43.26 -1.16 -29.59
C SER A 608 44.07 -0.24 -28.65
N SER A 609 44.06 -0.52 -27.36
CA SER A 609 45.07 -0.01 -26.42
C SER A 609 46.35 -0.84 -26.52
N GLN A 610 47.46 -0.19 -26.85
CA GLN A 610 48.79 -0.69 -26.48
C GLN A 610 48.99 -0.40 -24.99
N GLU A 611 49.84 -1.20 -24.32
CA GLU A 611 49.90 -1.36 -22.84
C GLU A 611 48.67 -2.12 -22.29
N ASP A 612 48.79 -3.21 -21.52
CA ASP A 612 50.01 -3.92 -21.12
C ASP A 612 49.73 -5.38 -20.71
N GLY A 613 50.64 -6.31 -21.07
CA GLY A 613 50.95 -7.59 -20.39
C GLY A 613 49.89 -8.66 -20.06
N ALA A 614 48.58 -8.38 -20.11
CA ALA A 614 47.54 -9.34 -19.71
C ALA A 614 47.33 -10.43 -20.77
N GLU A 615 47.12 -11.68 -20.32
CA GLU A 615 46.62 -12.74 -21.19
C GLU A 615 45.24 -12.36 -21.71
N ALA A 616 45.04 -12.48 -23.03
CA ALA A 616 43.73 -12.28 -23.64
C ALA A 616 42.85 -13.47 -23.27
N ASP A 617 42.08 -13.32 -22.19
CA ASP A 617 41.07 -14.28 -21.74
C ASP A 617 40.13 -14.59 -22.91
N ASP A 618 39.91 -15.88 -23.22
CA ASP A 618 39.11 -16.38 -24.36
C ASP A 618 37.58 -16.18 -24.14
N GLU A 619 37.22 -15.06 -23.51
CA GLU A 619 35.84 -14.70 -23.20
C GLU A 619 35.05 -14.36 -24.47
N VAL A 620 33.90 -15.01 -24.61
CA VAL A 620 32.96 -14.73 -25.69
C VAL A 620 32.39 -13.31 -25.53
N ALA A 621 32.66 -12.46 -26.52
CA ALA A 621 32.14 -11.09 -26.57
C ALA A 621 30.62 -11.04 -26.31
N THR A 622 30.22 -10.45 -25.19
CA THR A 622 28.84 -10.42 -24.70
C THR A 622 28.54 -9.08 -24.02
N ALA A 623 27.29 -8.63 -24.08
CA ALA A 623 26.80 -7.52 -23.27
C ALA A 623 25.29 -7.59 -23.03
N GLY A 624 24.82 -6.98 -21.94
CA GLY A 624 23.40 -6.91 -21.61
C GLY A 624 23.09 -5.98 -20.43
N MET A 625 21.83 -6.03 -19.99
CA MET A 625 21.33 -5.30 -18.82
C MET A 625 20.58 -6.20 -17.84
N GLU A 626 20.66 -5.88 -16.55
CA GLU A 626 19.80 -6.39 -15.50
C GLU A 626 18.91 -5.25 -14.98
N ILE A 627 17.66 -5.55 -14.64
CA ILE A 627 16.69 -4.55 -14.17
C ILE A 627 16.05 -5.06 -12.88
N ASP A 628 16.04 -4.22 -11.84
CA ASP A 628 15.15 -4.40 -10.69
C ASP A 628 14.06 -3.32 -10.68
N LEU A 629 12.82 -3.72 -10.40
CA LEU A 629 11.70 -2.82 -10.16
C LEU A 629 11.11 -3.15 -8.78
N LEU A 630 11.03 -2.17 -7.88
CA LEU A 630 10.57 -2.35 -6.49
C LEU A 630 11.34 -3.43 -5.70
N GLY A 631 12.60 -3.70 -6.06
CA GLY A 631 13.40 -4.78 -5.46
C GLY A 631 13.00 -6.19 -5.91
N VAL A 632 12.31 -6.32 -7.05
CA VAL A 632 12.15 -7.57 -7.81
C VAL A 632 13.03 -7.46 -9.05
N GLY A 633 14.02 -8.33 -9.18
CA GLY A 633 14.79 -8.49 -10.40
C GLY A 633 13.99 -9.25 -11.46
N VAL A 634 13.93 -8.72 -12.68
CA VAL A 634 13.46 -9.46 -13.85
C VAL A 634 14.63 -10.15 -14.54
N ARG A 635 14.33 -11.07 -15.47
CA ARG A 635 15.34 -11.79 -16.25
C ARG A 635 16.27 -10.81 -16.99
N PRO A 636 17.58 -11.05 -17.04
CA PRO A 636 18.50 -10.20 -17.80
C PRO A 636 18.17 -10.14 -19.30
N PHE A 637 18.44 -8.98 -19.92
CA PHE A 637 18.32 -8.76 -21.36
C PHE A 637 19.73 -8.75 -21.97
N VAL A 638 20.12 -9.85 -22.59
CA VAL A 638 21.35 -9.95 -23.40
C VAL A 638 21.11 -9.24 -24.74
N PHE A 639 22.03 -8.34 -25.13
CA PHE A 639 21.95 -7.60 -26.40
C PHE A 639 22.56 -8.42 -27.55
N PHE A 640 23.65 -9.12 -27.28
CA PHE A 640 24.33 -10.02 -28.20
C PHE A 640 25.15 -11.03 -27.40
N SER A 641 25.31 -12.23 -27.95
CA SER A 641 26.31 -13.20 -27.53
C SER A 641 27.13 -13.64 -28.74
N GLY A 642 28.44 -13.45 -28.66
CA GLY A 642 29.39 -13.70 -29.74
C GLY A 642 29.54 -12.54 -30.71
N GLN A 643 30.74 -12.44 -31.29
CA GLN A 643 31.14 -11.39 -32.23
C GLN A 643 30.22 -11.29 -33.46
N SER A 644 29.68 -12.41 -33.95
CA SER A 644 28.79 -12.42 -35.13
C SER A 644 27.48 -11.66 -34.89
N GLN A 645 26.88 -11.78 -33.70
CA GLN A 645 25.67 -11.03 -33.33
C GLN A 645 25.96 -9.55 -33.14
N LEU A 646 27.06 -9.21 -32.45
CA LEU A 646 27.53 -7.84 -32.28
C LEU A 646 27.73 -7.14 -33.63
N MET A 647 28.49 -7.75 -34.55
CA MET A 647 28.68 -7.18 -35.88
C MET A 647 27.36 -7.12 -36.66
N GLY A 648 26.46 -8.09 -36.50
CA GLY A 648 25.10 -8.04 -37.07
C GLY A 648 24.33 -6.76 -36.69
N HIS A 649 24.37 -6.35 -35.42
CA HIS A 649 23.74 -5.11 -34.95
C HIS A 649 24.44 -3.83 -35.42
N VAL A 650 25.78 -3.85 -35.52
CA VAL A 650 26.57 -2.71 -36.03
C VAL A 650 26.31 -2.50 -37.53
N TRP A 651 26.38 -3.56 -38.35
CA TRP A 651 26.25 -3.47 -39.80
C TRP A 651 24.81 -3.25 -40.28
N SER A 652 23.81 -3.68 -39.52
CA SER A 652 22.39 -3.39 -39.80
C SER A 652 21.95 -1.98 -39.34
N GLY A 653 22.80 -1.24 -38.61
CA GLY A 653 22.44 0.06 -38.02
C GLY A 653 21.47 -0.01 -36.84
N THR A 654 20.89 -1.19 -36.56
CA THR A 654 19.85 -1.40 -35.53
C THR A 654 20.30 -1.03 -34.11
N ALA A 655 21.61 -1.05 -33.82
CA ALA A 655 22.15 -0.53 -32.57
C ALA A 655 21.80 0.94 -32.32
N SER A 656 21.67 1.76 -33.37
CA SER A 656 21.50 3.22 -33.28
C SER A 656 20.04 3.70 -33.18
N GLU A 657 19.07 2.83 -33.47
CA GLU A 657 17.65 3.14 -33.30
C GLU A 657 17.25 3.05 -31.81
N ARG A 658 16.21 3.79 -31.41
CA ARG A 658 15.68 3.73 -30.04
C ARG A 658 14.61 2.66 -29.92
N THR A 659 14.98 1.52 -29.33
CA THR A 659 14.09 0.38 -29.12
C THR A 659 13.56 0.38 -27.67
N PRO A 660 12.26 0.08 -27.44
CA PRO A 660 11.75 -0.21 -26.10
C PRO A 660 12.44 -1.44 -25.52
N ALA A 661 13.24 -1.25 -24.47
CA ALA A 661 13.98 -2.31 -23.79
C ALA A 661 13.17 -2.92 -22.65
N PHE A 662 12.43 -2.08 -21.91
CA PHE A 662 11.55 -2.53 -20.84
C PHE A 662 10.34 -1.59 -20.69
N GLN A 663 9.17 -2.17 -20.46
CA GLN A 663 7.94 -1.46 -20.15
C GLN A 663 7.21 -2.24 -19.04
N ALA A 664 6.67 -1.57 -18.02
CA ALA A 664 5.90 -2.22 -16.96
C ALA A 664 4.82 -1.29 -16.37
N LEU A 665 3.73 -1.91 -15.92
CA LEU A 665 2.63 -1.31 -15.17
C LEU A 665 2.53 -2.04 -13.82
N ALA A 666 2.68 -1.32 -12.70
CA ALA A 666 2.74 -1.92 -11.37
C ALA A 666 1.92 -1.12 -10.35
N SER A 667 1.26 -1.81 -9.41
CA SER A 667 0.56 -1.18 -8.29
C SER A 667 1.54 -0.83 -7.17
N LEU A 668 1.67 0.48 -6.86
CA LEU A 668 2.51 1.00 -5.76
C LEU A 668 1.74 1.10 -4.44
N TYR A 669 0.55 1.71 -4.50
CA TYR A 669 -0.30 1.91 -3.33
C TYR A 669 -1.52 1.02 -3.49
N ASN A 670 -1.79 0.24 -2.45
CA ASN A 670 -2.90 -0.70 -2.36
C ASN A 670 -3.42 -0.69 -0.91
N HIS A 671 -4.17 0.35 -0.56
CA HIS A 671 -4.74 0.50 0.77
C HIS A 671 -6.25 0.73 0.67
N ASN A 672 -7.00 0.00 1.49
CA ASN A 672 -8.44 0.13 1.58
C ASN A 672 -8.87 -0.22 3.01
N GLU A 673 -9.53 0.70 3.69
CA GLU A 673 -9.87 0.62 5.11
C GLU A 673 -11.24 1.25 5.37
N TYR A 674 -12.13 0.51 6.03
CA TYR A 674 -13.46 0.99 6.42
C TYR A 674 -13.41 1.49 7.85
N VAL A 675 -13.71 2.77 8.08
CA VAL A 675 -13.73 3.38 9.42
C VAL A 675 -15.18 3.49 9.91
N PRO A 676 -15.57 2.79 10.99
CA PRO A 676 -16.88 2.98 11.60
C PRO A 676 -16.91 4.31 12.36
N LEU A 677 -17.79 5.22 11.96
CA LEU A 677 -18.04 6.47 12.65
C LEU A 677 -19.04 6.22 13.78
N GLY A 678 -18.73 6.69 14.99
CA GLY A 678 -19.63 6.60 16.15
C GLY A 678 -20.98 7.29 15.92
N SER A 679 -21.08 8.15 14.90
CA SER A 679 -22.30 8.80 14.42
C SER A 679 -23.27 7.89 13.63
N GLY A 680 -22.88 6.64 13.35
CA GLY A 680 -23.72 5.63 12.67
C GLY A 680 -23.49 5.51 11.16
N PHE A 681 -22.37 6.01 10.64
CA PHE A 681 -21.99 5.91 9.22
C PHE A 681 -20.67 5.16 9.05
N VAL A 682 -20.48 4.45 7.93
CA VAL A 682 -19.19 3.84 7.57
C VAL A 682 -18.48 4.70 6.53
N ALA A 683 -17.24 5.12 6.82
CA ALA A 683 -16.40 5.83 5.87
C ALA A 683 -15.40 4.88 5.20
N GLU A 684 -15.53 4.65 3.89
CA GLU A 684 -14.52 3.93 3.11
C GLU A 684 -13.35 4.85 2.72
N ILE A 685 -12.12 4.40 2.99
CA ILE A 685 -10.88 5.05 2.61
C ILE A 685 -10.17 4.13 1.62
N ASP A 686 -10.10 4.52 0.33
CA ASP A 686 -9.44 3.76 -0.73
C ASP A 686 -8.30 4.58 -1.36
N VAL A 687 -7.08 4.05 -1.30
CA VAL A 687 -5.86 4.64 -1.89
C VAL A 687 -5.23 3.62 -2.83
N GLN A 688 -5.41 3.87 -4.12
CA GLN A 688 -4.77 3.12 -5.20
C GLN A 688 -3.79 4.02 -5.95
N GLY A 689 -2.61 3.48 -6.24
CA GLY A 689 -1.58 4.18 -7.00
C GLY A 689 -0.78 3.21 -7.86
N ALA A 690 -0.36 3.66 -9.04
CA ALA A 690 0.37 2.85 -10.00
C ALA A 690 1.61 3.58 -10.51
N SER A 691 2.66 2.82 -10.81
CA SER A 691 3.82 3.27 -11.57
C SER A 691 3.73 2.79 -13.00
N LEU A 692 4.23 3.59 -13.94
CA LEU A 692 4.61 3.13 -15.26
C LEU A 692 6.12 3.33 -15.40
N VAL A 693 6.80 2.26 -15.77
CA VAL A 693 8.19 2.33 -16.23
C VAL A 693 8.18 2.08 -17.74
N GLU A 694 8.87 2.95 -18.47
CA GLU A 694 9.17 2.77 -19.88
C GLU A 694 10.62 3.19 -20.10
N MET A 695 11.43 2.27 -20.63
CA MET A 695 12.84 2.47 -20.90
C MET A 695 13.11 2.17 -22.37
N ASN A 696 13.58 3.18 -23.09
CA ASN A 696 14.01 3.09 -24.48
C ASN A 696 15.53 3.22 -24.53
N ALA A 697 16.21 2.26 -25.16
CA ALA A 697 17.67 2.20 -25.27
C ALA A 697 18.12 2.34 -26.73
N GLY A 698 19.37 2.76 -26.94
CA GLY A 698 20.00 2.89 -28.27
C GLY A 698 21.44 3.38 -28.13
N VAL A 699 22.34 2.91 -28.98
CA VAL A 699 23.80 3.07 -28.90
C VAL A 699 24.37 3.54 -30.24
N MET A 700 25.09 4.66 -30.24
CA MET A 700 25.68 5.25 -31.44
C MET A 700 27.20 5.19 -31.37
N VAL A 701 27.81 4.40 -32.26
CA VAL A 701 29.26 4.24 -32.37
C VAL A 701 29.77 4.98 -33.61
N HIS A 702 30.77 5.84 -33.45
CA HIS A 702 31.34 6.64 -34.55
C HIS A 702 32.82 6.32 -34.77
N GLY A 703 33.11 5.55 -35.81
CA GLY A 703 34.46 5.29 -36.29
C GLY A 703 35.04 6.47 -37.08
N GLY A 704 35.65 7.44 -36.40
CA GLY A 704 36.87 8.07 -36.92
C GLY A 704 36.80 9.16 -38.00
N THR A 705 35.90 10.16 -37.91
CA THR A 705 36.26 11.54 -38.34
C THR A 705 35.54 12.60 -37.50
N ARG A 706 36.14 13.80 -37.39
CA ARG A 706 35.63 14.91 -36.57
C ARG A 706 34.28 15.43 -37.09
N VAL A 707 33.21 15.20 -36.34
CA VAL A 707 31.91 15.88 -36.50
C VAL A 707 31.43 16.37 -35.14
N HIS A 708 31.03 17.64 -35.04
CA HIS A 708 30.44 18.19 -33.83
C HIS A 708 29.01 17.66 -33.65
N SER A 709 28.77 16.87 -32.60
CA SER A 709 27.42 16.59 -32.10
C SER A 709 27.25 17.21 -30.72
N SER A 710 26.02 17.56 -30.33
CA SER A 710 25.72 18.25 -29.06
C SER A 710 25.78 17.33 -27.81
N PHE A 711 26.30 16.11 -27.96
CA PHE A 711 26.40 15.10 -26.90
C PHE A 711 27.83 14.75 -26.50
N VAL A 712 28.86 15.13 -27.28
CA VAL A 712 30.26 14.71 -27.05
C VAL A 712 31.21 15.88 -27.26
N GLN A 713 32.19 16.03 -26.35
CA GLN A 713 33.21 17.07 -26.40
C GLN A 713 34.59 16.43 -26.48
N ASN A 714 35.27 16.60 -27.64
CA ASN A 714 36.65 16.25 -28.00
C ASN A 714 37.38 15.08 -27.28
N PHE A 715 37.74 14.05 -28.05
CA PHE A 715 38.67 13.00 -27.64
C PHE A 715 40.12 13.30 -28.06
N ALA A 716 41.06 13.17 -27.12
CA ALA A 716 42.49 12.98 -27.34
C ALA A 716 43.12 12.40 -26.06
N GLY A 717 43.86 11.30 -26.16
CA GLY A 717 44.39 10.58 -25.00
C GLY A 717 43.40 9.58 -24.38
N SER A 718 43.65 9.20 -23.12
CA SER A 718 42.93 8.17 -22.36
C SER A 718 41.40 8.33 -22.41
N VAL A 719 40.68 7.20 -22.37
CA VAL A 719 39.22 7.13 -22.63
C VAL A 719 38.42 8.05 -21.71
N SER A 720 38.02 9.20 -22.22
CA SER A 720 37.22 10.21 -21.51
C SER A 720 35.74 9.84 -21.47
N LEU A 721 35.31 9.17 -20.40
CA LEU A 721 33.91 8.82 -20.17
C LEU A 721 33.11 10.04 -19.64
N CYS A 722 32.19 10.56 -20.46
CA CYS A 722 31.23 11.59 -20.05
C CYS A 722 29.85 10.97 -19.80
N MET A 723 29.50 10.75 -18.54
CA MET A 723 28.15 10.32 -18.15
C MET A 723 27.26 11.55 -17.88
N ARG A 724 26.14 11.66 -18.61
CA ARG A 724 25.12 12.69 -18.36
C ARG A 724 23.81 12.06 -17.91
N LEU A 725 23.55 12.13 -16.61
CA LEU A 725 22.18 12.06 -16.10
C LEU A 725 21.49 13.39 -16.42
N SER A 726 20.22 13.36 -16.82
CA SER A 726 19.39 14.57 -16.96
C SER A 726 17.94 14.29 -16.62
N GLN A 727 17.37 15.11 -15.74
CA GLN A 727 15.95 15.08 -15.42
C GLN A 727 15.20 16.00 -16.41
N PRO A 728 14.25 15.48 -17.21
CA PRO A 728 13.40 16.33 -18.04
C PRO A 728 12.46 17.18 -17.17
N VAL A 729 11.94 18.28 -17.72
CA VAL A 729 10.94 19.14 -17.04
C VAL A 729 9.70 18.31 -16.68
N THR A 730 9.54 17.96 -15.41
CA THR A 730 8.41 17.14 -14.96
C THR A 730 7.19 18.01 -14.63
N THR A 731 5.99 17.50 -14.93
CA THR A 731 4.73 18.21 -14.65
C THR A 731 3.87 17.41 -13.68
N VAL A 732 3.77 17.88 -12.44
CA VAL A 732 2.84 17.34 -11.44
C VAL A 732 1.46 17.94 -11.69
N LYS A 733 0.49 17.10 -12.07
CA LYS A 733 -0.92 17.48 -12.26
C LYS A 733 -1.76 16.93 -11.11
N GLN A 734 -2.06 17.75 -10.11
CA GLN A 734 -2.99 17.38 -9.05
C GLN A 734 -4.42 17.74 -9.47
N GLN A 735 -5.34 16.78 -9.35
CA GLN A 735 -6.77 16.99 -9.60
C GLN A 735 -7.57 16.52 -8.40
N VAL A 736 -8.30 17.42 -7.76
CA VAL A 736 -9.17 17.12 -6.63
C VAL A 736 -10.62 17.22 -7.09
N TYR A 737 -11.36 16.13 -6.95
CA TYR A 737 -12.79 16.06 -7.24
C TYR A 737 -13.53 15.76 -5.94
N LYS A 738 -14.44 16.65 -5.52
CA LYS A 738 -15.33 16.43 -4.38
C LYS A 738 -16.76 16.39 -4.90
N ILE A 739 -17.49 15.34 -4.56
CA ILE A 739 -18.80 15.03 -5.13
C ILE A 739 -19.77 14.71 -4.00
N GLU A 740 -20.94 15.34 -4.05
CA GLU A 740 -22.10 15.08 -3.20
C GLU A 740 -23.21 14.56 -4.13
N ARG A 741 -23.98 13.57 -3.68
CA ARG A 741 -25.19 13.08 -4.38
C ARG A 741 -26.19 12.59 -3.35
N ILE A 742 -27.47 12.72 -3.65
CA ILE A 742 -28.55 12.07 -2.90
C ILE A 742 -29.24 11.08 -3.86
N PRO A 743 -29.17 9.76 -3.60
CA PRO A 743 -29.81 8.74 -4.45
C PRO A 743 -31.29 9.00 -4.68
N GLY A 744 -31.78 8.74 -5.90
CA GLY A 744 -33.18 9.01 -6.27
C GLY A 744 -33.56 10.49 -6.37
N SER A 745 -32.60 11.42 -6.31
CA SER A 745 -32.81 12.87 -6.49
C SER A 745 -32.00 13.42 -7.67
N ARG A 746 -32.22 14.70 -8.01
CA ARG A 746 -31.40 15.42 -9.00
C ARG A 746 -30.22 16.20 -8.38
N HIS A 747 -30.02 16.15 -7.06
CA HIS A 747 -28.95 16.89 -6.41
C HIS A 747 -27.58 16.26 -6.65
N ARG A 748 -26.64 17.09 -7.11
CA ARG A 748 -25.26 16.70 -7.40
C ARG A 748 -24.31 17.89 -7.28
N LEU A 749 -23.78 18.14 -6.09
CA LEU A 749 -22.69 19.10 -5.93
C LEU A 749 -21.39 18.50 -6.49
N ARG A 750 -20.66 19.26 -7.30
CA ARG A 750 -19.31 18.92 -7.76
C ARG A 750 -18.39 20.11 -7.55
N LYS A 751 -17.47 20.03 -6.58
CA LYS A 751 -16.32 20.93 -6.47
C LYS A 751 -15.13 20.28 -7.17
N THR A 752 -14.35 21.05 -7.92
CA THR A 752 -13.18 20.54 -8.68
C THR A 752 -12.06 21.55 -8.59
N ARG A 753 -10.88 21.14 -8.09
CA ARG A 753 -9.64 21.93 -8.17
C ARG A 753 -8.65 21.21 -9.08
N ARG A 754 -7.97 21.95 -9.94
CA ARG A 754 -6.88 21.45 -10.78
C ARG A 754 -5.67 22.35 -10.58
N THR A 755 -4.54 21.78 -10.20
CA THR A 755 -3.28 22.47 -9.98
C THR A 755 -2.20 21.80 -10.84
N LYS A 756 -1.39 22.62 -11.52
CA LYS A 756 -0.29 22.16 -12.38
C LYS A 756 1.00 22.79 -11.84
N ILE A 757 1.85 21.98 -11.25
CA ILE A 757 3.18 22.37 -10.78
C ILE A 757 4.19 21.84 -11.79
N HIS A 758 5.14 22.66 -12.20
CA HIS A 758 6.25 22.25 -13.05
C HIS A 758 7.49 22.17 -12.16
N SER A 759 8.15 21.02 -12.12
CA SER A 759 9.55 20.99 -11.68
C SER A 759 10.40 21.43 -12.87
N PRO A 760 11.40 22.30 -12.68
CA PRO A 760 12.44 22.45 -13.69
C PRO A 760 13.12 21.10 -13.95
N GLY A 761 13.71 20.98 -15.14
CA GLY A 761 14.68 19.93 -15.43
C GLY A 761 16.07 20.33 -14.95
N SER A 762 16.94 19.34 -14.82
CA SER A 762 18.34 19.46 -14.37
C SER A 762 19.20 18.46 -15.13
#